data_AF-A0A1F7BDX2-F1
#
_entry.id   AF-A0A1F7BDX2-F1
#
_cell.length_a   1.000
_cell.length_b   1.000
_cell.length_c   1.000
_cell.angle_alpha   90.00
_cell.angle_beta   90.00
_cell.angle_gamma   90.00
#
_symmetry.space_group_name_H-M   'P 1'
#
loop_
_entity.id
_entity.type
_entity.pdbx_description
1 polymer ?
#
loop_
_entity_poly.entity_id
_entity_poly.type
_entity_poly.pdbx_seq_one_letter_code
_entity_poly.pdbx_strand_id
1 'polypeptide(L)'
;MIEKELIRRQILHATHEIQEAEKSNCPDDLAMRAVRVFNRIRGVIFGARDSIEHVSELFDICELLENDPDVSSLVEPIASLIHDLRTEALNDVLQEHYENKLHALGHLEVEESEKIESERALAVLMTQLLPALKREKEPVDILWLQENHNAFYRRIRILLEAINPSEPAADWSIVQNMLPKNVRNKFIPSADADEQEKLKAFVNAHWHILQQMGPEHLASYLARHGLVKGGFAQALQGISPYLEQCTRVQPTPQDVRRYPPALLDDPDEQTLLFLNMRNYAYQRLQATGIDNNDPEVFSALFAHIQQDLHGMIPEPSEAFDTSPFVSVHERTVSFYEKVFDVSIPQRLRDSIRVKGKDHRFPSLRQRIAMVDCEEPGTRRLILFPQGTGKSETLFLIKEHTKAKKMLLVCTAEMLKEIPGRIRQDECEEGRVPCYKNDEEPTIGIIQAGITFEELRKALDQEVVAVSYTMLGENSGFEGETVLEHIIGHSDPVRGHFDMLGIDECQLASNEKGQTTQSVFRLVDEIPDLYDKGRIIMTSATPFPGWLDDMVPAMRILDREHYRDVHSVHAAVTTYDPQELRVALMRGILNLDPPFDWERYVKPAYYKLSEGQKRKYQEILEEPMEHTQKMLQLQLCCQNPTLLPGNCDSIENGFYEKLAEMLRDDLTKHHAIFLLQDKYKQGIARPHEKRPDDTSTIVEFLKKDFPKVTFEIIDGDTSQTARQNIVARAKEMEQQKNGERMVIYVHLGTTTLVGQNLSFSCRLIVLNGFPWNITELSQGIARFAREGNEPNVSVSVMQPDPSEETLYLGIEQRARHKFAAIQRATYGGTVAQHDIEHLGEGDIGDIVSGKKRYKYGSDILRHLRTSMQEVALWFKPQRDAKHGSKEWRQFLEEKGEVLALKYTRKWKKTTQWNNAKFNAGLIEHLETGGIIQGDQYLDAGCGPFSLTLALGPVAVGSNVQKKRIIDNLDLNPHMFRVGRRMLLDQEIENVPQCFHASITDMSQCVPDGKYSLVNCALALDLVGREEGKEDGILGNEMVQTLCEFNRALVFNDQHAGVLLITLNDRTMSSEELTNICEQLPLFGFEVLQLYTGVGQSIDTGTKNVFQNLAIACKKTSQIDHNLLATQLDTTRFTMTPQSKVTKSRGTGVQSGGRQNRFGGTEHSHFQINGLDIDCVTTTGEKIATFVRLREKVQIARQICEKYKSLTGDKARAELKKNGMEYFGMPTVGLCVIIQKSNGPLVVDIMNPVWDMNDETKENSQ
;
A
#
# COMPACT_ATOMS: atom_id res chain seq x y z
N MET A 1 0.55 -49.43 26.37
CA MET A 1 0.11 -50.14 25.13
C MET A 1 -1.08 -51.08 25.37
N ILE A 2 -1.06 -51.95 26.39
CA ILE A 2 -2.21 -52.82 26.75
C ILE A 2 -3.44 -51.99 27.20
N GLU A 3 -3.23 -50.90 27.96
CA GLU A 3 -4.31 -50.00 28.37
C GLU A 3 -4.90 -49.18 27.21
N LYS A 4 -4.06 -48.65 26.30
CA LYS A 4 -4.53 -47.97 25.07
C LYS A 4 -5.41 -48.89 24.21
N GLU A 5 -5.07 -50.19 24.12
CA GLU A 5 -5.88 -51.18 23.40
C GLU A 5 -7.16 -51.58 24.15
N LEU A 6 -7.14 -51.57 25.49
CA LEU A 6 -8.33 -51.77 26.32
C LEU A 6 -9.34 -50.61 26.16
N ILE A 7 -8.84 -49.37 26.19
CA ILE A 7 -9.61 -48.14 25.96
C ILE A 7 -10.25 -48.19 24.57
N ARG A 8 -9.46 -48.51 23.54
CA ARG A 8 -9.94 -48.66 22.16
C ARG A 8 -11.06 -49.70 22.02
N ARG A 9 -10.92 -50.87 22.66
CA ARG A 9 -11.96 -51.92 22.62
C ARG A 9 -13.26 -51.51 23.33
N GLN A 10 -13.15 -50.77 24.43
CA GLN A 10 -14.34 -50.25 25.12
C GLN A 10 -15.05 -49.15 24.33
N ILE A 11 -14.28 -48.31 23.63
CA ILE A 11 -14.81 -47.30 22.70
C ILE A 11 -15.54 -47.99 21.54
N LEU A 12 -14.94 -48.98 20.89
CA LEU A 12 -15.58 -49.73 19.79
C LEU A 12 -16.88 -50.43 20.24
N HIS A 13 -16.90 -50.98 21.45
CA HIS A 13 -18.12 -51.58 22.03
C HIS A 13 -19.20 -50.52 22.28
N ALA A 14 -18.82 -49.34 22.76
CA ALA A 14 -19.71 -48.20 22.98
C ALA A 14 -20.30 -47.65 21.66
N THR A 15 -19.48 -47.53 20.63
CA THR A 15 -19.91 -47.10 19.29
C THR A 15 -20.92 -48.09 18.70
N HIS A 16 -20.71 -49.39 18.88
CA HIS A 16 -21.67 -50.42 18.46
C HIS A 16 -23.01 -50.34 19.21
N GLU A 17 -22.99 -50.06 20.53
CA GLU A 17 -24.21 -49.85 21.32
C GLU A 17 -25.02 -48.63 20.84
N ILE A 18 -24.35 -47.55 20.42
CA ILE A 18 -24.98 -46.34 19.85
C ILE A 18 -25.58 -46.63 18.47
N GLN A 19 -24.85 -47.32 17.60
CA GLN A 19 -25.33 -47.70 16.27
C GLN A 19 -26.53 -48.67 16.32
N GLU A 20 -26.60 -49.56 17.31
CA GLU A 20 -27.80 -50.39 17.54
C GLU A 20 -28.99 -49.58 18.07
N ALA A 21 -28.74 -48.57 18.90
CA ALA A 21 -29.77 -47.67 19.39
C ALA A 21 -30.35 -46.79 18.26
N GLU A 22 -29.51 -46.36 17.33
CA GLU A 22 -29.91 -45.58 16.15
C GLU A 22 -30.87 -46.38 15.24
N LYS A 23 -30.61 -47.69 15.07
CA LYS A 23 -31.50 -48.60 14.35
C LYS A 23 -32.87 -48.78 15.02
N SER A 24 -33.00 -48.45 16.31
CA SER A 24 -34.27 -48.55 17.04
C SER A 24 -35.22 -47.36 16.81
N ASN A 25 -34.75 -46.26 16.19
CA ASN A 25 -35.53 -45.05 15.88
C ASN A 25 -36.26 -44.41 17.08
N CYS A 26 -35.79 -44.63 18.32
CA CYS A 26 -36.34 -44.00 19.52
C CYS A 26 -35.35 -42.93 20.06
N PRO A 27 -35.62 -41.63 19.92
CA PRO A 27 -34.69 -40.55 20.27
C PRO A 27 -34.30 -40.55 21.76
N ASP A 28 -35.24 -40.87 22.66
CA ASP A 28 -34.99 -40.92 24.10
C ASP A 28 -34.10 -42.11 24.50
N ASP A 29 -34.21 -43.25 23.80
CA ASP A 29 -33.36 -44.42 24.02
C ASP A 29 -31.94 -44.18 23.46
N LEU A 30 -31.83 -43.45 22.33
CA LEU A 30 -30.55 -42.98 21.78
C LEU A 30 -29.85 -42.01 22.74
N ALA A 31 -30.56 -41.00 23.26
CA ALA A 31 -30.01 -40.03 24.20
C ALA A 31 -29.59 -40.69 25.53
N MET A 32 -30.43 -41.56 26.10
CA MET A 32 -30.08 -42.29 27.33
C MET A 32 -28.89 -43.23 27.15
N ARG A 33 -28.79 -43.93 26.01
CA ARG A 33 -27.66 -44.82 25.73
C ARG A 33 -26.39 -44.03 25.42
N ALA A 34 -26.49 -42.90 24.71
CA ALA A 34 -25.38 -41.97 24.50
C ALA A 34 -24.84 -41.42 25.83
N VAL A 35 -25.71 -41.02 26.76
CA VAL A 35 -25.30 -40.58 28.11
C VAL A 35 -24.68 -41.72 28.94
N ARG A 36 -25.15 -42.96 28.77
CA ARG A 36 -24.56 -44.13 29.46
C ARG A 36 -23.18 -44.48 28.90
N VAL A 37 -23.04 -44.44 27.58
CA VAL A 37 -21.78 -44.62 26.86
C VAL A 37 -20.79 -43.50 27.19
N PHE A 38 -21.25 -42.24 27.22
CA PHE A 38 -20.52 -41.07 27.67
C PHE A 38 -19.96 -41.27 29.08
N ASN A 39 -20.79 -41.66 30.04
CA ASN A 39 -20.36 -41.88 31.43
C ASN A 39 -19.41 -43.09 31.57
N ARG A 40 -19.48 -44.07 30.66
CA ARG A 40 -18.57 -45.23 30.63
C ARG A 40 -17.22 -44.87 30.02
N ILE A 41 -17.17 -44.15 28.90
CA ILE A 41 -15.93 -43.63 28.29
C ILE A 41 -15.24 -42.68 29.27
N ARG A 42 -16.02 -41.77 29.88
CA ARG A 42 -15.59 -40.95 31.00
C ARG A 42 -15.00 -41.84 32.12
N GLY A 43 -15.74 -42.82 32.63
CA GLY A 43 -15.25 -43.75 33.66
C GLY A 43 -13.98 -44.53 33.28
N VAL A 44 -13.69 -44.72 32.00
CA VAL A 44 -12.48 -45.39 31.50
C VAL A 44 -11.29 -44.43 31.41
N ILE A 45 -11.49 -43.22 30.87
CA ILE A 45 -10.47 -42.16 30.83
C ILE A 45 -10.10 -41.74 32.27
N PHE A 46 -11.10 -41.55 33.11
CA PHE A 46 -10.94 -41.21 34.52
C PHE A 46 -10.63 -42.42 35.42
N GLY A 47 -10.79 -43.66 34.92
CA GLY A 47 -10.38 -44.90 35.60
C GLY A 47 -8.92 -45.26 35.36
N ALA A 48 -8.34 -44.78 34.27
CA ALA A 48 -6.90 -44.78 33.98
C ALA A 48 -6.15 -43.62 34.67
N ARG A 49 -6.78 -42.97 35.66
CA ARG A 49 -6.31 -41.76 36.38
C ARG A 49 -4.88 -41.87 36.93
N ASP A 50 -4.48 -43.07 37.36
CA ASP A 50 -3.15 -43.30 37.96
C ASP A 50 -2.07 -43.68 36.92
N SER A 51 -2.40 -43.80 35.63
CA SER A 51 -1.47 -44.27 34.59
C SER A 51 -1.16 -43.25 33.49
N ILE A 52 -1.68 -42.03 33.57
CA ILE A 52 -1.39 -40.92 32.63
C ILE A 52 -0.28 -40.05 33.22
N GLU A 53 0.96 -40.26 32.76
CA GLU A 53 2.14 -39.56 33.28
C GLU A 53 2.34 -38.18 32.61
N HIS A 54 1.87 -38.00 31.37
CA HIS A 54 2.05 -36.78 30.58
C HIS A 54 0.75 -36.32 29.87
N VAL A 55 0.52 -35.00 29.87
CA VAL A 55 -0.63 -34.35 29.21
C VAL A 55 -0.76 -34.71 27.72
N SER A 56 0.36 -34.95 27.03
CA SER A 56 0.37 -35.40 25.64
C SER A 56 -0.36 -36.73 25.42
N GLU A 57 -0.36 -37.63 26.40
CA GLU A 57 -1.02 -38.94 26.30
C GLU A 57 -2.55 -38.82 26.34
N LEU A 58 -3.08 -37.76 26.96
CA LEU A 58 -4.50 -37.41 26.93
C LEU A 58 -4.94 -36.92 25.54
N PHE A 59 -4.10 -36.08 24.91
CA PHE A 59 -4.36 -35.62 23.55
C PHE A 59 -4.35 -36.78 22.55
N ASP A 60 -3.43 -37.73 22.68
CA ASP A 60 -3.42 -38.97 21.86
C ASP A 60 -4.72 -39.77 21.97
N ILE A 61 -5.27 -39.89 23.19
CA ILE A 61 -6.51 -40.65 23.45
C ILE A 61 -7.72 -39.93 22.83
N CYS A 62 -7.78 -38.61 22.95
CA CYS A 62 -8.83 -37.80 22.32
C CYS A 62 -8.74 -37.80 20.79
N GLU A 63 -7.53 -37.81 20.23
CA GLU A 63 -7.33 -37.88 18.78
C GLU A 63 -7.67 -39.27 18.22
N LEU A 64 -7.38 -40.34 18.96
CA LEU A 64 -7.84 -41.70 18.64
C LEU A 64 -9.37 -41.81 18.62
N LEU A 65 -10.08 -41.04 19.43
CA LEU A 65 -11.53 -40.95 19.45
C LEU A 65 -12.09 -40.17 18.24
N GLU A 66 -11.45 -39.05 17.87
CA GLU A 66 -11.87 -38.17 16.76
C GLU A 66 -11.62 -38.81 15.37
N ASN A 67 -10.53 -39.56 15.23
CA ASN A 67 -10.10 -40.16 13.96
C ASN A 67 -10.66 -41.56 13.73
N ASP A 68 -11.46 -42.10 14.68
CA ASP A 68 -12.16 -43.37 14.47
C ASP A 68 -13.31 -43.16 13.47
N PRO A 69 -13.31 -43.85 12.30
CA PRO A 69 -14.33 -43.68 11.26
C PRO A 69 -15.75 -43.98 11.75
N ASP A 70 -15.88 -44.87 12.72
CA ASP A 70 -17.18 -45.28 13.26
C ASP A 70 -17.74 -44.25 14.26
N VAL A 71 -16.88 -43.42 14.87
CA VAL A 71 -17.27 -42.32 15.79
C VAL A 71 -17.52 -41.00 15.05
N SER A 72 -16.66 -40.67 14.08
CA SER A 72 -16.77 -39.46 13.24
C SER A 72 -18.00 -39.46 12.33
N SER A 73 -18.66 -40.62 12.17
CA SER A 73 -19.89 -40.78 11.38
C SER A 73 -21.19 -40.54 12.17
N LEU A 74 -21.11 -40.35 13.50
CA LEU A 74 -22.26 -40.13 14.37
C LEU A 74 -22.77 -38.67 14.30
N VAL A 75 -24.10 -38.49 14.44
CA VAL A 75 -24.82 -37.21 14.23
C VAL A 75 -24.21 -36.04 15.02
N GLU A 76 -24.22 -34.83 14.43
CA GLU A 76 -23.67 -33.54 14.89
C GLU A 76 -23.79 -33.23 16.42
N PRO A 77 -24.89 -33.58 17.13
CA PRO A 77 -24.99 -33.40 18.58
C PRO A 77 -23.99 -34.24 19.40
N ILE A 78 -23.57 -35.41 18.90
CA ILE A 78 -22.62 -36.31 19.57
C ILE A 78 -21.18 -35.81 19.37
N ALA A 79 -20.87 -35.24 18.19
CA ALA A 79 -19.57 -34.61 17.94
C ALA A 79 -19.36 -33.36 18.83
N SER A 80 -20.41 -32.56 19.03
CA SER A 80 -20.41 -31.46 20.00
C SER A 80 -20.19 -31.98 21.43
N LEU A 81 -20.89 -33.05 21.81
CA LEU A 81 -20.75 -33.66 23.15
C LEU A 81 -19.34 -34.21 23.41
N ILE A 82 -18.68 -34.75 22.37
CA ILE A 82 -17.28 -35.24 22.43
C ILE A 82 -16.29 -34.07 22.53
N HIS A 83 -16.57 -32.95 21.85
CA HIS A 83 -15.77 -31.72 21.93
C HIS A 83 -15.88 -31.05 23.31
N ASP A 84 -17.09 -31.01 23.87
CA ASP A 84 -17.34 -30.49 25.23
C ASP A 84 -16.68 -31.40 26.28
N LEU A 85 -16.77 -32.72 26.11
CA LEU A 85 -16.04 -33.72 26.92
C LEU A 85 -14.53 -33.52 26.88
N ARG A 86 -13.98 -33.26 25.69
CA ARG A 86 -12.55 -33.01 25.51
C ARG A 86 -12.13 -31.77 26.29
N THR A 87 -12.91 -30.71 26.23
CA THR A 87 -12.57 -29.46 26.91
C THR A 87 -12.73 -29.58 28.44
N GLU A 88 -13.81 -30.20 28.89
CA GLU A 88 -14.11 -30.39 30.33
C GLU A 88 -13.18 -31.44 30.97
N ALA A 89 -12.98 -32.60 30.35
CA ALA A 89 -12.09 -33.64 30.88
C ALA A 89 -10.62 -33.27 30.81
N LEU A 90 -10.18 -32.52 29.78
CA LEU A 90 -8.81 -32.04 29.70
C LEU A 90 -8.54 -30.98 30.77
N ASN A 91 -9.50 -30.07 31.03
CA ASN A 91 -9.38 -29.09 32.11
C ASN A 91 -9.39 -29.76 33.51
N ASP A 92 -10.29 -30.71 33.76
CA ASP A 92 -10.37 -31.42 35.04
C ASP A 92 -9.11 -32.29 35.31
N VAL A 93 -8.63 -33.02 34.30
CA VAL A 93 -7.42 -33.86 34.46
C VAL A 93 -6.15 -33.01 34.49
N LEU A 94 -6.08 -31.90 33.75
CA LEU A 94 -4.99 -30.93 33.88
C LEU A 94 -4.96 -30.32 35.28
N GLN A 95 -6.12 -29.97 35.83
CA GLN A 95 -6.23 -29.38 37.16
C GLN A 95 -5.90 -30.40 38.28
N GLU A 96 -6.34 -31.64 38.16
CA GLU A 96 -6.03 -32.70 39.14
C GLU A 96 -4.57 -33.20 39.02
N HIS A 97 -4.01 -33.32 37.82
CA HIS A 97 -2.57 -33.59 37.61
C HIS A 97 -1.69 -32.46 38.16
N TYR A 98 -2.14 -31.22 37.99
CA TYR A 98 -1.52 -30.02 38.55
C TYR A 98 -1.58 -30.01 40.08
N GLU A 99 -2.75 -30.24 40.67
CA GLU A 99 -2.95 -30.33 42.12
C GLU A 99 -2.16 -31.50 42.74
N ASN A 100 -2.09 -32.66 42.07
CA ASN A 100 -1.33 -33.83 42.53
C ASN A 100 0.19 -33.62 42.45
N LYS A 101 0.70 -32.96 41.39
CA LYS A 101 2.14 -32.59 41.31
C LYS A 101 2.51 -31.52 42.33
N LEU A 102 1.67 -30.50 42.53
CA LEU A 102 1.85 -29.50 43.59
C LEU A 102 1.80 -30.12 45.00
N HIS A 103 0.90 -31.06 45.24
CA HIS A 103 0.83 -31.81 46.50
C HIS A 103 2.05 -32.73 46.70
N ALA A 104 2.56 -33.35 45.63
CA ALA A 104 3.77 -34.20 45.66
C ALA A 104 5.06 -33.40 45.88
N LEU A 105 5.09 -32.13 45.46
CA LEU A 105 6.26 -31.24 45.52
C LEU A 105 6.47 -30.55 46.88
N GLY A 106 5.52 -30.66 47.82
CA GLY A 106 5.70 -30.25 49.22
C GLY A 106 6.37 -28.88 49.43
N HIS A 107 5.65 -27.78 49.22
CA HIS A 107 5.96 -26.41 49.68
C HIS A 107 7.35 -25.78 49.44
N LEU A 108 8.32 -26.38 48.73
CA LEU A 108 9.70 -25.86 48.77
C LEU A 108 10.47 -25.63 47.46
N GLU A 109 9.93 -25.87 46.26
CA GLU A 109 10.66 -25.51 45.02
C GLU A 109 9.82 -24.62 44.08
N VAL A 110 10.06 -23.30 44.16
CA VAL A 110 9.38 -22.26 43.38
C VAL A 110 9.60 -22.44 41.87
N GLU A 111 10.80 -22.87 41.45
CA GLU A 111 11.14 -23.07 40.03
C GLU A 111 10.37 -24.25 39.38
N GLU A 112 10.09 -25.33 40.11
CA GLU A 112 9.29 -26.44 39.57
C GLU A 112 7.80 -26.11 39.53
N SER A 113 7.29 -25.30 40.46
CA SER A 113 5.93 -24.75 40.40
C SER A 113 5.73 -23.82 39.20
N GLU A 114 6.68 -22.91 38.95
CA GLU A 114 6.66 -22.00 37.79
C GLU A 114 6.68 -22.77 36.46
N LYS A 115 7.52 -23.81 36.37
CA LYS A 115 7.59 -24.67 35.19
C LYS A 115 6.27 -25.42 34.92
N ILE A 116 5.63 -25.89 35.98
CA ILE A 116 4.32 -26.56 35.90
C ILE A 116 3.21 -25.55 35.51
N GLU A 117 3.26 -24.30 36.01
CA GLU A 117 2.35 -23.22 35.61
C GLU A 117 2.53 -22.83 34.14
N SER A 118 3.77 -22.74 33.65
CA SER A 118 4.07 -22.48 32.23
C SER A 118 3.57 -23.61 31.31
N GLU A 119 3.68 -24.87 31.73
CA GLU A 119 3.14 -26.02 30.98
C GLU A 119 1.60 -26.00 30.93
N ARG A 120 0.94 -25.63 32.03
CA ARG A 120 -0.53 -25.43 32.06
C ARG A 120 -0.96 -24.29 31.13
N ALA A 121 -0.28 -23.16 31.19
CA ALA A 121 -0.56 -22.01 30.32
C ALA A 121 -0.38 -22.36 28.84
N LEU A 122 0.67 -23.11 28.50
CA LEU A 122 0.92 -23.61 27.15
C LEU A 122 -0.17 -24.58 26.67
N ALA A 123 -0.63 -25.50 27.52
CA ALA A 123 -1.70 -26.44 27.17
C ALA A 123 -3.05 -25.74 26.90
N VAL A 124 -3.40 -24.74 27.72
CA VAL A 124 -4.60 -23.90 27.52
C VAL A 124 -4.48 -23.09 26.23
N LEU A 125 -3.33 -22.44 26.01
CA LEU A 125 -3.03 -21.66 24.80
C LEU A 125 -3.10 -22.52 23.54
N MET A 126 -2.63 -23.76 23.60
CA MET A 126 -2.69 -24.68 22.46
C MET A 126 -4.10 -25.19 22.17
N THR A 127 -4.90 -25.44 23.22
CA THR A 127 -6.31 -25.84 23.08
C THR A 127 -7.14 -24.74 22.40
N GLN A 128 -6.81 -23.46 22.63
CA GLN A 128 -7.45 -22.31 21.97
C GLN A 128 -6.96 -22.09 20.52
N LEU A 129 -5.69 -22.39 20.22
CA LEU A 129 -5.09 -22.25 18.89
C LEU A 129 -5.54 -23.33 17.89
N LEU A 130 -5.78 -24.56 18.37
CA LEU A 130 -6.07 -25.72 17.53
C LEU A 130 -7.35 -25.61 16.68
N PRO A 131 -8.50 -25.12 17.19
CA PRO A 131 -9.71 -24.92 16.38
C PRO A 131 -9.54 -23.87 15.27
N ALA A 132 -8.78 -22.79 15.52
CA ALA A 132 -8.49 -21.76 14.54
C ALA A 132 -7.61 -22.28 13.38
N LEU A 133 -6.76 -23.27 13.67
CA LEU A 133 -5.88 -23.93 12.70
C LEU A 133 -6.59 -25.04 11.90
N LYS A 134 -7.57 -25.76 12.50
CA LYS A 134 -8.31 -26.85 11.85
C LYS A 134 -9.35 -26.42 10.79
N ARG A 135 -9.80 -25.14 10.75
CA ARG A 135 -10.76 -24.64 9.73
C ARG A 135 -10.25 -24.68 8.28
N GLU A 136 -8.97 -24.99 8.05
CA GLU A 136 -8.36 -25.08 6.70
C GLU A 136 -8.20 -26.52 6.14
N LYS A 137 -8.87 -27.53 6.71
CA LYS A 137 -8.83 -28.94 6.25
C LYS A 137 -7.46 -29.64 6.33
N GLU A 138 -6.59 -29.25 7.27
CA GLU A 138 -5.41 -30.05 7.64
C GLU A 138 -5.50 -30.49 9.12
N PRO A 139 -5.08 -31.73 9.46
CA PRO A 139 -5.07 -32.21 10.84
C PRO A 139 -3.93 -31.52 11.57
N VAL A 140 -4.27 -30.49 12.36
CA VAL A 140 -3.32 -29.77 13.20
C VAL A 140 -3.51 -30.24 14.64
N ASP A 141 -2.47 -30.77 15.25
CA ASP A 141 -2.35 -31.19 16.65
C ASP A 141 -0.99 -30.73 17.26
N ILE A 142 -0.73 -31.05 18.54
CA ILE A 142 0.51 -30.65 19.23
C ILE A 142 1.73 -31.38 18.65
N LEU A 143 1.60 -32.65 18.26
CA LEU A 143 2.69 -33.39 17.60
C LEU A 143 2.96 -32.79 16.22
N TRP A 144 1.94 -32.44 15.43
CA TRP A 144 2.14 -31.74 14.15
C TRP A 144 2.83 -30.39 14.32
N LEU A 145 2.52 -29.61 15.37
CA LEU A 145 3.21 -28.35 15.68
C LEU A 145 4.65 -28.57 16.18
N GLN A 146 4.88 -29.60 17.00
CA GLN A 146 6.23 -29.98 17.47
C GLN A 146 7.09 -30.56 16.34
N GLU A 147 6.49 -31.24 15.36
CA GLU A 147 7.18 -31.91 14.26
C GLU A 147 7.38 -30.98 13.05
N ASN A 148 6.38 -30.15 12.70
CA ASN A 148 6.41 -29.30 11.52
C ASN A 148 6.75 -27.83 11.83
N HIS A 149 6.59 -27.39 13.08
CA HIS A 149 6.82 -26.01 13.51
C HIS A 149 7.52 -25.92 14.89
N ASN A 150 8.46 -26.83 15.17
CA ASN A 150 9.18 -26.96 16.45
C ASN A 150 9.78 -25.64 16.97
N ALA A 151 10.29 -24.79 16.07
CA ALA A 151 10.85 -23.48 16.41
C ALA A 151 9.79 -22.47 16.88
N PHE A 152 8.56 -22.57 16.39
CA PHE A 152 7.42 -21.75 16.83
C PHE A 152 6.93 -22.23 18.20
N TYR A 153 6.81 -23.55 18.39
CA TYR A 153 6.49 -24.17 19.68
C TYR A 153 7.53 -23.84 20.76
N ARG A 154 8.84 -23.98 20.47
CA ARG A 154 9.93 -23.59 21.39
C ARG A 154 9.92 -22.10 21.74
N ARG A 155 9.62 -21.22 20.78
CA ARG A 155 9.58 -19.76 21.02
C ARG A 155 8.39 -19.34 21.86
N ILE A 156 7.21 -19.94 21.64
CA ILE A 156 6.04 -19.73 22.51
C ILE A 156 6.35 -20.23 23.91
N ARG A 157 6.96 -21.41 24.04
CA ARG A 157 7.38 -21.96 25.33
C ARG A 157 8.38 -21.05 26.07
N ILE A 158 9.41 -20.55 25.39
CA ILE A 158 10.40 -19.61 25.97
C ILE A 158 9.74 -18.27 26.38
N LEU A 159 8.74 -17.79 25.64
CA LEU A 159 8.01 -16.58 25.98
C LEU A 159 7.06 -16.77 27.16
N LEU A 160 6.41 -17.92 27.26
CA LEU A 160 5.55 -18.29 28.39
C LEU A 160 6.36 -18.62 29.65
N GLU A 161 7.60 -19.11 29.50
CA GLU A 161 8.60 -19.23 30.57
C GLU A 161 9.15 -17.85 31.01
N ALA A 162 9.00 -16.80 30.18
CA ALA A 162 9.45 -15.43 30.48
C ALA A 162 8.34 -14.49 30.99
N ILE A 163 7.08 -14.88 30.86
CA ILE A 163 5.92 -14.16 31.41
C ILE A 163 5.69 -14.69 32.82
N ASN A 164 5.74 -13.79 33.81
CA ASN A 164 5.52 -14.14 35.21
C ASN A 164 4.10 -14.72 35.37
N PRO A 165 3.92 -15.98 35.80
CA PRO A 165 2.60 -16.65 35.81
C PRO A 165 1.58 -15.99 36.76
N SER A 166 2.03 -15.08 37.64
CA SER A 166 1.16 -14.26 38.49
C SER A 166 0.49 -13.07 37.78
N GLU A 167 0.86 -12.74 36.54
CA GLU A 167 0.23 -11.65 35.76
C GLU A 167 -0.81 -12.22 34.75
N PRO A 168 -2.11 -11.94 34.89
CA PRO A 168 -3.18 -12.58 34.09
C PRO A 168 -3.29 -12.10 32.64
N ALA A 169 -2.39 -11.25 32.17
CA ALA A 169 -2.49 -10.62 30.85
C ALA A 169 -1.21 -10.84 30.06
N ALA A 170 -1.04 -12.05 29.51
CA ALA A 170 -0.14 -12.22 28.39
C ALA A 170 -0.57 -11.23 27.29
N ASP A 171 0.31 -10.31 26.91
CA ASP A 171 0.07 -9.38 25.82
C ASP A 171 0.01 -10.19 24.50
N TRP A 172 -1.21 -10.59 24.12
CA TRP A 172 -1.50 -11.43 22.96
C TRP A 172 -1.05 -10.80 21.65
N SER A 173 -0.79 -9.49 21.63
CA SER A 173 -0.18 -8.81 20.49
C SER A 173 1.22 -9.35 20.21
N ILE A 174 1.98 -9.77 21.23
CA ILE A 174 3.33 -10.34 21.09
C ILE A 174 3.24 -11.71 20.41
N VAL A 175 2.31 -12.57 20.85
CA VAL A 175 2.08 -13.91 20.28
C VAL A 175 1.53 -13.80 18.84
N GLN A 176 0.57 -12.90 18.59
CA GLN A 176 0.05 -12.60 17.26
C GLN A 176 1.16 -12.12 16.32
N ASN A 177 2.05 -11.25 16.80
CA ASN A 177 3.20 -10.75 16.05
C ASN A 177 4.30 -11.79 15.80
N MET A 178 4.20 -12.97 16.39
CA MET A 178 5.07 -14.11 16.11
C MET A 178 4.48 -15.10 15.09
N LEU A 179 3.17 -15.01 14.80
CA LEU A 179 2.53 -15.87 13.81
C LEU A 179 2.97 -15.53 12.37
N PRO A 180 3.05 -16.55 11.48
CA PRO A 180 3.20 -16.36 10.03
C PRO A 180 2.13 -15.40 9.47
N LYS A 181 2.47 -14.52 8.53
CA LYS A 181 1.60 -13.41 8.07
C LYS A 181 0.20 -13.83 7.60
N ASN A 182 0.08 -15.00 6.98
CA ASN A 182 -1.16 -15.63 6.52
C ASN A 182 -2.05 -16.09 7.67
N VAL A 183 -1.46 -16.45 8.81
CA VAL A 183 -2.15 -16.82 10.05
C VAL A 183 -2.35 -15.59 10.95
N ARG A 184 -1.38 -14.67 11.04
CA ARG A 184 -1.42 -13.43 11.85
C ARG A 184 -2.64 -12.54 11.59
N ASN A 185 -3.01 -12.36 10.33
CA ASN A 185 -4.18 -11.54 9.98
C ASN A 185 -5.52 -12.29 10.20
N LYS A 186 -5.47 -13.62 10.37
CA LYS A 186 -6.62 -14.48 10.68
C LYS A 186 -6.74 -14.77 12.17
N PHE A 187 -5.60 -14.76 12.87
CA PHE A 187 -5.45 -14.71 14.30
C PHE A 187 -5.73 -13.28 14.72
N ILE A 188 -7.00 -12.95 14.70
CA ILE A 188 -7.52 -11.97 15.64
C ILE A 188 -7.23 -12.60 17.01
N PRO A 189 -6.76 -11.87 18.04
CA PRO A 189 -6.92 -12.29 19.43
C PRO A 189 -8.43 -12.36 19.68
N SER A 190 -9.04 -13.37 19.10
CA SER A 190 -10.35 -13.85 19.41
C SER A 190 -10.08 -14.49 20.76
N ALA A 191 -10.43 -13.85 21.87
CA ALA A 191 -11.82 -13.88 22.24
C ALA A 191 -12.45 -15.09 21.57
N ASP A 192 -12.25 -16.27 22.19
CA ASP A 192 -12.78 -17.61 21.90
C ASP A 192 -13.67 -17.70 20.64
N ALA A 193 -13.59 -18.71 19.77
CA ALA A 193 -14.50 -18.77 18.60
C ALA A 193 -15.98 -18.57 19.01
N ASP A 194 -16.29 -18.98 20.24
CA ASP A 194 -17.49 -18.72 21.02
C ASP A 194 -17.69 -17.24 21.45
N GLU A 195 -16.66 -16.52 21.92
CA GLU A 195 -16.68 -15.06 22.16
C GLU A 195 -16.74 -14.25 20.85
N GLN A 196 -16.17 -14.71 19.73
CA GLN A 196 -16.35 -14.07 18.40
C GLN A 196 -17.75 -14.31 17.83
N GLU A 197 -18.32 -15.51 17.98
CA GLU A 197 -19.74 -15.74 17.65
C GLU A 197 -20.66 -15.00 18.61
N LYS A 198 -20.35 -14.92 19.91
CA LYS A 198 -21.09 -14.07 20.87
C LYS A 198 -20.95 -12.60 20.50
N LEU A 199 -19.76 -12.11 20.15
CA LEU A 199 -19.55 -10.73 19.71
C LEU A 199 -20.30 -10.46 18.41
N LYS A 200 -20.26 -11.38 17.45
CA LYS A 200 -21.01 -11.26 16.18
C LYS A 200 -22.52 -11.34 16.40
N ALA A 201 -23.00 -12.26 17.25
CA ALA A 201 -24.40 -12.36 17.65
C ALA A 201 -24.83 -11.11 18.43
N PHE A 202 -23.95 -10.56 19.26
CA PHE A 202 -24.18 -9.35 20.03
C PHE A 202 -24.21 -8.12 19.12
N VAL A 203 -23.24 -7.96 18.21
CA VAL A 203 -23.21 -6.95 17.15
C VAL A 203 -24.46 -7.06 16.28
N ASN A 204 -24.90 -8.27 15.93
CA ASN A 204 -26.13 -8.49 15.15
C ASN A 204 -27.39 -8.13 15.96
N ALA A 205 -27.46 -8.50 17.24
CA ALA A 205 -28.58 -8.17 18.13
C ALA A 205 -28.66 -6.64 18.37
N HIS A 206 -27.51 -5.97 18.43
CA HIS A 206 -27.37 -4.54 18.61
C HIS A 206 -27.02 -3.83 17.28
N TRP A 207 -27.37 -4.44 16.15
CA TRP A 207 -27.06 -3.89 14.82
C TRP A 207 -27.76 -2.56 14.59
N HIS A 208 -28.95 -2.41 15.15
CA HIS A 208 -29.69 -1.15 15.14
C HIS A 208 -28.93 -0.03 15.86
N ILE A 209 -28.22 -0.32 16.96
CA ILE A 209 -27.33 0.64 17.65
C ILE A 209 -26.16 1.02 16.72
N LEU A 210 -25.53 0.04 16.08
CA LEU A 210 -24.48 0.28 15.07
C LEU A 210 -24.96 1.20 13.94
N GLN A 211 -26.12 0.89 13.36
CA GLN A 211 -26.70 1.66 12.25
C GLN A 211 -27.08 3.09 12.63
N GLN A 212 -27.54 3.31 13.87
CA GLN A 212 -28.10 4.58 14.30
C GLN A 212 -27.08 5.49 14.99
N MET A 213 -26.12 4.91 15.70
CA MET A 213 -25.25 5.63 16.63
C MET A 213 -23.79 5.60 16.18
N GLY A 214 -23.45 4.57 15.42
CA GLY A 214 -22.09 4.29 15.02
C GLY A 214 -21.42 3.27 15.94
N PRO A 215 -20.37 2.63 15.41
CA PRO A 215 -19.68 1.51 16.03
C PRO A 215 -18.94 1.88 17.32
N GLU A 216 -18.48 3.11 17.46
CA GLU A 216 -17.73 3.55 18.64
C GLU A 216 -18.55 3.42 19.92
N HIS A 217 -19.85 3.74 19.90
CA HIS A 217 -20.72 3.57 21.07
C HIS A 217 -20.89 2.10 21.46
N LEU A 218 -20.91 1.20 20.47
CA LEU A 218 -20.96 -0.23 20.73
C LEU A 218 -19.63 -0.72 21.31
N ALA A 219 -18.49 -0.22 20.83
CA ALA A 219 -17.18 -0.52 21.41
C ALA A 219 -17.07 -0.07 22.87
N SER A 220 -17.52 1.14 23.21
CA SER A 220 -17.57 1.64 24.59
C SER A 220 -18.41 0.72 25.48
N TYR A 221 -19.61 0.35 25.02
CA TYR A 221 -20.49 -0.56 25.73
C TYR A 221 -19.82 -1.93 25.98
N LEU A 222 -19.26 -2.53 24.92
CA LEU A 222 -18.61 -3.84 24.98
C LEU A 222 -17.41 -3.86 25.93
N ALA A 223 -16.56 -2.84 25.86
CA ALA A 223 -15.39 -2.70 26.71
C ALA A 223 -15.77 -2.56 28.19
N ARG A 224 -16.72 -1.68 28.49
CA ARG A 224 -17.13 -1.35 29.87
C ARG A 224 -17.83 -2.51 30.58
N HIS A 225 -18.63 -3.26 29.83
CA HIS A 225 -19.30 -4.44 30.39
C HIS A 225 -18.41 -5.69 30.43
N GLY A 226 -17.13 -5.57 30.05
CA GLY A 226 -16.21 -6.71 30.01
C GLY A 226 -16.65 -7.79 29.01
N LEU A 227 -17.50 -7.43 28.04
CA LEU A 227 -17.97 -8.34 26.99
C LEU A 227 -16.87 -8.61 25.95
N VAL A 228 -15.87 -7.73 25.88
CA VAL A 228 -14.62 -7.94 25.15
C VAL A 228 -13.45 -7.73 26.10
N LYS A 229 -12.56 -8.72 26.21
CA LYS A 229 -11.30 -8.60 26.95
C LYS A 229 -10.37 -7.65 26.19
N GLY A 230 -9.80 -6.65 26.88
CA GLY A 230 -8.83 -5.69 26.31
C GLY A 230 -9.32 -4.27 26.01
N GLY A 231 -10.50 -3.89 26.50
CA GLY A 231 -10.95 -2.49 26.50
C GLY A 231 -11.45 -1.95 25.16
N PHE A 232 -11.57 -0.62 25.04
CA PHE A 232 -12.21 0.06 23.91
C PHE A 232 -11.52 -0.22 22.57
N ALA A 233 -10.18 -0.15 22.55
CA ALA A 233 -9.40 -0.38 21.33
C ALA A 233 -9.60 -1.78 20.74
N GLN A 234 -9.62 -2.82 21.59
CA GLN A 234 -9.81 -4.20 21.14
C GLN A 234 -11.27 -4.47 20.72
N ALA A 235 -12.24 -3.87 21.43
CA ALA A 235 -13.64 -3.90 21.00
C ALA A 235 -13.82 -3.23 19.63
N LEU A 236 -13.20 -2.06 19.42
CA LEU A 236 -13.24 -1.32 18.16
C LEU A 236 -12.58 -2.10 17.02
N GLN A 237 -11.48 -2.81 17.29
CA GLN A 237 -10.84 -3.70 16.32
C GLN A 237 -11.75 -4.88 15.96
N GLY A 238 -12.43 -5.48 16.94
CA GLY A 238 -13.37 -6.59 16.73
C GLY A 238 -14.58 -6.20 15.88
N ILE A 239 -15.03 -4.95 15.98
CA ILE A 239 -16.13 -4.40 15.17
C ILE A 239 -15.64 -3.59 13.97
N SER A 240 -14.34 -3.53 13.72
CA SER A 240 -13.73 -2.68 12.68
C SER A 240 -14.30 -2.89 11.27
N PRO A 241 -14.64 -4.13 10.84
CA PRO A 241 -15.22 -4.36 9.51
C PRO A 241 -16.58 -3.66 9.30
N TYR A 242 -17.25 -3.28 10.38
CA TYR A 242 -18.53 -2.59 10.35
C TYR A 242 -18.39 -1.05 10.37
N LEU A 243 -17.17 -0.51 10.61
CA LEU A 243 -16.88 0.93 10.64
C LEU A 243 -17.06 1.60 9.27
N GLU A 244 -16.73 0.91 8.19
CA GLU A 244 -16.78 1.45 6.82
C GLU A 244 -18.21 1.60 6.29
N GLN A 245 -19.17 0.88 6.87
CA GLN A 245 -20.58 0.88 6.45
C GLN A 245 -21.43 1.93 7.17
N CYS A 246 -20.90 2.56 8.22
CA CYS A 246 -21.62 3.54 9.02
C CYS A 246 -21.39 4.95 8.45
N THR A 247 -22.21 5.35 7.49
CA THR A 247 -22.30 6.73 7.00
C THR A 247 -23.13 7.53 7.99
N ARG A 248 -22.48 8.34 8.84
CA ARG A 248 -23.13 9.09 9.93
C ARG A 248 -24.51 9.64 9.59
N VAL A 249 -25.49 9.23 10.38
CA VAL A 249 -26.73 9.97 10.60
C VAL A 249 -26.63 10.50 12.02
N GLN A 250 -26.80 11.81 12.23
CA GLN A 250 -26.89 12.35 13.59
C GLN A 250 -28.08 11.67 14.29
N PRO A 251 -27.90 11.06 15.48
CA PRO A 251 -28.97 10.31 16.12
C PRO A 251 -30.14 11.24 16.46
N THR A 252 -31.37 10.78 16.22
CA THR A 252 -32.57 11.48 16.67
C THR A 252 -32.87 11.14 18.14
N PRO A 253 -33.67 11.94 18.87
CA PRO A 253 -34.11 11.60 20.22
C PRO A 253 -34.72 10.19 20.32
N GLN A 254 -35.44 9.73 19.29
CA GLN A 254 -36.02 8.39 19.27
C GLN A 254 -34.97 7.28 19.15
N ASP A 255 -33.86 7.53 18.45
CA ASP A 255 -32.73 6.61 18.40
C ASP A 255 -32.04 6.55 19.76
N VAL A 256 -31.90 7.71 20.41
CA VAL A 256 -31.33 7.83 21.76
C VAL A 256 -32.16 7.10 22.81
N ARG A 257 -33.49 7.15 22.73
CA ARG A 257 -34.38 6.44 23.66
C ARG A 257 -34.12 4.93 23.73
N ARG A 258 -33.51 4.34 22.68
CA ARG A 258 -33.17 2.91 22.60
C ARG A 258 -31.81 2.58 23.21
N TYR A 259 -31.08 3.57 23.74
CA TYR A 259 -29.76 3.34 24.32
C TYR A 259 -29.85 2.44 25.56
N PRO A 260 -28.93 1.48 25.73
CA PRO A 260 -28.74 0.82 27.02
C PRO A 260 -28.35 1.87 28.07
N PRO A 261 -29.02 1.94 29.24
CA PRO A 261 -28.67 2.92 30.30
C PRO A 261 -27.20 2.90 30.67
N ALA A 262 -26.64 1.71 30.75
CA ALA A 262 -25.26 1.51 31.18
C ALA A 262 -24.22 2.09 30.20
N LEU A 263 -24.60 2.39 28.95
CA LEU A 263 -23.76 3.18 28.05
C LEU A 263 -23.59 4.62 28.56
N LEU A 264 -24.64 5.18 29.18
CA LEU A 264 -24.65 6.54 29.70
C LEU A 264 -24.13 6.64 31.14
N ASP A 265 -23.68 5.55 31.76
CA ASP A 265 -22.93 5.62 33.01
C ASP A 265 -21.54 6.25 32.80
N ASP A 266 -21.11 6.41 31.54
CA ASP A 266 -19.88 7.09 31.16
C ASP A 266 -20.10 8.61 31.01
N PRO A 267 -19.44 9.47 31.81
CA PRO A 267 -19.49 10.92 31.63
C PRO A 267 -19.05 11.39 30.23
N ASP A 268 -18.15 10.63 29.57
CA ASP A 268 -17.70 10.96 28.22
C ASP A 268 -18.78 10.67 27.18
N GLU A 269 -19.50 9.55 27.32
CA GLU A 269 -20.65 9.24 26.46
C GLU A 269 -21.82 10.20 26.71
N GLN A 270 -22.08 10.59 27.95
CA GLN A 270 -23.07 11.66 28.25
C GLN A 270 -22.68 12.98 27.57
N THR A 271 -21.39 13.31 27.56
CA THR A 271 -20.89 14.52 26.90
C THR A 271 -21.05 14.44 25.38
N LEU A 272 -20.70 13.30 24.77
CA LEU A 272 -20.91 13.06 23.34
C LEU A 272 -22.39 13.13 22.96
N LEU A 273 -23.25 12.53 23.78
CA LEU A 273 -24.69 12.54 23.56
C LEU A 273 -25.28 13.96 23.68
N PHE A 274 -24.83 14.74 24.67
CA PHE A 274 -25.17 16.16 24.78
C PHE A 274 -24.81 16.94 23.52
N LEU A 275 -23.61 16.74 22.97
CA LEU A 275 -23.15 17.41 21.75
C LEU A 275 -24.00 17.00 20.53
N ASN A 276 -24.36 15.72 20.42
CA ASN A 276 -25.24 15.22 19.37
C ASN A 276 -26.66 15.81 19.48
N MET A 277 -27.24 15.84 20.67
CA MET A 277 -28.57 16.42 20.91
C MET A 277 -28.57 17.94 20.72
N ARG A 278 -27.48 18.62 21.09
CA ARG A 278 -27.27 20.05 20.75
C ARG A 278 -27.32 20.25 19.24
N ASN A 279 -26.55 19.46 18.48
CA ASN A 279 -26.51 19.59 17.03
C ASN A 279 -27.85 19.24 16.36
N TYR A 280 -28.54 18.21 16.85
CA TYR A 280 -29.90 17.86 16.40
C TYR A 280 -30.88 19.02 16.61
N ALA A 281 -30.91 19.60 17.81
CA ALA A 281 -31.76 20.75 18.12
C ALA A 281 -31.45 21.95 17.21
N TYR A 282 -30.16 22.25 16.97
CA TYR A 282 -29.75 23.28 16.01
C TYR A 282 -30.33 23.02 14.62
N GLN A 283 -30.19 21.80 14.08
CA GLN A 283 -30.67 21.48 12.74
C GLN A 283 -32.19 21.58 12.63
N ARG A 284 -32.92 21.15 13.66
CA ARG A 284 -34.38 21.29 13.73
C ARG A 284 -34.82 22.75 13.78
N LEU A 285 -34.17 23.57 14.61
CA LEU A 285 -34.40 25.02 14.66
C LEU A 285 -34.09 25.66 13.29
N GLN A 286 -32.94 25.35 12.70
CA GLN A 286 -32.51 25.91 11.42
C GLN A 286 -33.48 25.56 10.29
N ALA A 287 -34.00 24.32 10.24
CA ALA A 287 -34.99 23.88 9.25
C ALA A 287 -36.31 24.66 9.32
N THR A 288 -36.65 25.25 10.48
CA THR A 288 -37.84 26.12 10.61
C THR A 288 -37.60 27.56 10.15
N GLY A 289 -36.39 27.87 9.66
CA GLY A 289 -36.03 29.23 9.24
C GLY A 289 -35.83 30.18 10.41
N ILE A 290 -35.39 29.67 11.56
CA ILE A 290 -35.32 30.41 12.83
C ILE A 290 -34.61 31.76 12.73
N ASP A 291 -33.56 31.88 11.92
CA ASP A 291 -32.83 33.14 11.74
C ASP A 291 -33.65 34.26 11.04
N ASN A 292 -34.84 33.93 10.52
CA ASN A 292 -35.77 34.86 9.85
C ASN A 292 -37.05 35.16 10.65
N ASN A 293 -37.23 34.55 11.84
CA ASN A 293 -38.45 34.71 12.64
C ASN A 293 -38.32 35.82 13.70
N ASP A 294 -39.43 36.27 14.29
CA ASP A 294 -39.49 37.25 15.39
C ASP A 294 -39.27 36.61 16.77
N PRO A 295 -38.64 37.30 17.75
CA PRO A 295 -38.29 36.78 19.10
C PRO A 295 -39.37 35.96 19.82
N GLU A 296 -40.64 36.34 19.68
CA GLU A 296 -41.78 35.64 20.30
C GLU A 296 -42.06 34.27 19.66
N VAL A 297 -41.82 34.13 18.34
CA VAL A 297 -41.94 32.86 17.61
C VAL A 297 -40.85 31.86 18.04
N PHE A 298 -39.68 32.35 18.49
CA PHE A 298 -38.59 31.48 18.97
C PHE A 298 -38.97 30.71 20.22
N SER A 299 -39.66 31.35 21.17
CA SER A 299 -40.05 30.68 22.44
C SER A 299 -41.02 29.52 22.19
N ALA A 300 -41.96 29.70 21.25
CA ALA A 300 -42.89 28.65 20.85
C ALA A 300 -42.21 27.51 20.08
N LEU A 301 -41.26 27.83 19.18
CA LEU A 301 -40.48 26.84 18.43
C LEU A 301 -39.55 26.04 19.33
N PHE A 302 -38.92 26.69 20.32
CA PHE A 302 -38.05 26.00 21.26
C PHE A 302 -38.83 25.08 22.20
N ALA A 303 -40.03 25.46 22.64
CA ALA A 303 -40.90 24.57 23.42
C ALA A 303 -41.23 23.26 22.69
N HIS A 304 -41.43 23.32 21.36
CA HIS A 304 -41.63 22.10 20.56
C HIS A 304 -40.37 21.24 20.51
N ILE A 305 -39.19 21.85 20.44
CA ILE A 305 -37.92 21.10 20.41
C ILE A 305 -37.57 20.55 21.79
N GLN A 306 -37.89 21.25 22.87
CA GLN A 306 -37.82 20.70 24.23
C GLN A 306 -38.69 19.44 24.32
N GLN A 307 -39.92 19.48 23.77
CA GLN A 307 -40.79 18.30 23.74
C GLN A 307 -40.24 17.17 22.85
N ASP A 308 -39.68 17.48 21.67
CA ASP A 308 -39.02 16.51 20.79
C ASP A 308 -37.80 15.86 21.50
N LEU A 309 -36.97 16.67 22.16
CA LEU A 309 -35.81 16.21 22.94
C LEU A 309 -36.24 15.36 24.13
N HIS A 310 -37.33 15.71 24.83
CA HIS A 310 -37.88 14.91 25.92
C HIS A 310 -38.23 13.49 25.46
N GLY A 311 -38.53 13.30 24.17
CA GLY A 311 -38.73 11.99 23.55
C GLY A 311 -37.52 11.04 23.61
N MET A 312 -36.33 11.52 24.01
CA MET A 312 -35.16 10.69 24.30
C MET A 312 -35.25 9.95 25.64
N ILE A 313 -36.08 10.43 26.57
CA ILE A 313 -36.19 9.87 27.91
C ILE A 313 -37.10 8.63 27.86
N PRO A 314 -36.61 7.45 28.25
CA PRO A 314 -37.41 6.23 28.29
C PRO A 314 -38.50 6.31 29.37
N GLU A 315 -39.56 5.52 29.23
CA GLU A 315 -40.59 5.43 30.26
C GLU A 315 -39.99 4.83 31.55
N PRO A 316 -40.21 5.44 32.72
CA PRO A 316 -39.63 4.96 33.97
C PRO A 316 -40.15 3.55 34.29
N SER A 317 -39.23 2.62 34.59
CA SER A 317 -39.56 1.26 35.05
C SER A 317 -38.67 0.90 36.25
N GLU A 318 -39.12 -0.01 37.13
CA GLU A 318 -38.41 -0.39 38.36
C GLU A 318 -37.01 -1.00 38.12
N ALA A 319 -36.67 -1.39 36.89
CA ALA A 319 -35.39 -1.98 36.52
C ALA A 319 -34.45 -1.02 35.73
N PHE A 320 -34.83 0.24 35.54
CA PHE A 320 -34.19 1.14 34.57
C PHE A 320 -33.97 2.54 35.16
N ASP A 321 -32.71 2.96 35.31
CA ASP A 321 -32.38 4.33 35.72
C ASP A 321 -32.43 5.28 34.50
N THR A 322 -33.36 6.23 34.52
CA THR A 322 -33.48 7.27 33.48
C THR A 322 -32.64 8.52 33.79
N SER A 323 -31.99 8.59 34.95
CA SER A 323 -31.26 9.78 35.41
C SER A 323 -30.18 10.28 34.43
N PRO A 324 -29.40 9.43 33.72
CA PRO A 324 -28.43 9.92 32.75
C PRO A 324 -29.07 10.59 31.53
N PHE A 325 -30.24 10.09 31.09
CA PHE A 325 -31.01 10.70 29.99
C PHE A 325 -31.59 12.05 30.39
N VAL A 326 -32.13 12.14 31.61
CA VAL A 326 -32.66 13.40 32.17
C VAL A 326 -31.54 14.45 32.26
N SER A 327 -30.36 14.07 32.76
CA SER A 327 -29.18 14.93 32.84
C SER A 327 -28.78 15.50 31.46
N VAL A 328 -28.68 14.65 30.43
CA VAL A 328 -28.34 15.10 29.08
C VAL A 328 -29.42 16.01 28.50
N HIS A 329 -30.69 15.66 28.66
CA HIS A 329 -31.82 16.48 28.23
C HIS A 329 -31.78 17.88 28.89
N GLU A 330 -31.69 17.94 30.22
CA GLU A 330 -31.62 19.21 30.97
C GLU A 330 -30.43 20.04 30.54
N ARG A 331 -29.25 19.43 30.37
CA ARG A 331 -28.05 20.11 29.90
C ARG A 331 -28.23 20.70 28.49
N THR A 332 -28.85 19.96 27.57
CA THR A 332 -29.15 20.46 26.22
C THR A 332 -30.17 21.61 26.26
N VAL A 333 -31.22 21.48 27.06
CA VAL A 333 -32.26 22.51 27.20
C VAL A 333 -31.67 23.79 27.79
N SER A 334 -30.97 23.70 28.93
CA SER A 334 -30.35 24.86 29.58
C SER A 334 -29.27 25.50 28.71
N PHE A 335 -28.58 24.74 27.87
CA PHE A 335 -27.65 25.32 26.89
C PHE A 335 -28.39 26.22 25.89
N TYR A 336 -29.51 25.76 25.33
CA TYR A 336 -30.28 26.57 24.39
C TYR A 336 -30.98 27.77 25.03
N GLU A 337 -31.48 27.63 26.26
CA GLU A 337 -31.99 28.77 27.04
C GLU A 337 -30.93 29.88 27.11
N LYS A 338 -29.69 29.53 27.47
CA LYS A 338 -28.56 30.48 27.43
C LYS A 338 -28.32 31.07 26.05
N VAL A 339 -28.33 30.26 24.99
CA VAL A 339 -28.14 30.72 23.59
C VAL A 339 -29.21 31.74 23.16
N PHE A 340 -30.46 31.53 23.59
CA PHE A 340 -31.55 32.46 23.29
C PHE A 340 -31.45 33.75 24.12
N ASP A 341 -30.98 33.64 25.35
CA ASP A 341 -30.79 34.77 26.27
C ASP A 341 -29.53 35.60 25.99
N VAL A 342 -28.67 35.18 25.06
CA VAL A 342 -27.49 35.97 24.63
C VAL A 342 -27.93 37.37 24.20
N SER A 343 -27.56 38.36 25.01
CA SER A 343 -27.73 39.77 24.67
C SER A 343 -26.81 40.15 23.52
N ILE A 344 -27.35 40.85 22.52
CA ILE A 344 -26.55 41.41 21.43
C ILE A 344 -25.62 42.47 22.03
N PRO A 345 -24.29 42.39 21.84
CA PRO A 345 -23.38 43.41 22.36
C PRO A 345 -23.76 44.80 21.85
N GLN A 346 -23.78 45.80 22.73
CA GLN A 346 -24.29 47.16 22.43
C GLN A 346 -23.58 47.84 21.24
N ARG A 347 -22.31 47.50 21.00
CA ARG A 347 -21.50 48.03 19.89
C ARG A 347 -21.82 47.37 18.54
N LEU A 348 -22.69 46.36 18.50
CA LEU A 348 -23.05 45.61 17.30
C LEU A 348 -24.49 45.89 16.87
N ARG A 349 -24.74 45.73 15.57
CA ARG A 349 -26.09 45.82 15.00
C ARG A 349 -26.89 44.57 15.33
N ASP A 350 -28.21 44.72 15.45
CA ASP A 350 -29.15 43.62 15.62
C ASP A 350 -29.51 42.91 14.29
N SER A 351 -29.19 43.57 13.18
CA SER A 351 -29.47 43.12 11.83
C SER A 351 -28.43 43.65 10.83
N ILE A 352 -28.18 42.87 9.80
CA ILE A 352 -27.28 43.20 8.69
C ILE A 352 -28.00 43.09 7.36
N ARG A 353 -27.80 44.07 6.47
CA ARG A 353 -28.39 44.03 5.12
C ARG A 353 -27.46 43.29 4.16
N VAL A 354 -27.90 42.15 3.64
CA VAL A 354 -27.17 41.35 2.64
C VAL A 354 -28.01 41.29 1.37
N LYS A 355 -27.47 41.78 0.25
CA LYS A 355 -28.15 41.80 -1.06
C LYS A 355 -29.56 42.43 -1.01
N GLY A 356 -29.75 43.47 -0.20
CA GLY A 356 -31.02 44.19 -0.06
C GLY A 356 -32.04 43.53 0.87
N LYS A 357 -31.71 42.41 1.53
CA LYS A 357 -32.53 41.79 2.58
C LYS A 357 -31.88 41.99 3.94
N ASP A 358 -32.70 42.28 4.95
CA ASP A 358 -32.22 42.40 6.32
C ASP A 358 -32.22 40.99 6.95
N HIS A 359 -31.07 40.61 7.49
CA HIS A 359 -30.84 39.34 8.18
C HIS A 359 -30.55 39.63 9.65
N ARG A 360 -31.04 38.78 10.56
CA ARG A 360 -30.74 38.89 11.98
C ARG A 360 -29.26 38.66 12.24
N PHE A 361 -28.66 39.48 13.11
CA PHE A 361 -27.26 39.35 13.52
C PHE A 361 -27.14 39.56 15.03
N PRO A 362 -26.50 38.64 15.78
CA PRO A 362 -25.94 37.36 15.36
C PRO A 362 -27.02 36.31 15.02
N SER A 363 -26.69 35.45 14.05
CA SER A 363 -27.45 34.22 13.72
C SER A 363 -27.40 33.18 14.85
N LEU A 364 -28.26 32.18 14.83
CA LEU A 364 -28.30 31.12 15.83
C LEU A 364 -26.95 30.40 15.96
N ARG A 365 -26.30 30.05 14.85
CA ARG A 365 -24.97 29.41 14.89
C ARG A 365 -23.90 30.28 15.57
N GLN A 366 -23.97 31.59 15.35
CA GLN A 366 -23.06 32.56 15.95
C GLN A 366 -23.32 32.71 17.45
N ARG A 367 -24.59 32.73 17.87
CA ARG A 367 -24.97 32.73 19.30
C ARG A 367 -24.51 31.47 20.01
N ILE A 368 -24.65 30.30 19.38
CA ILE A 368 -24.11 29.03 19.89
C ILE A 368 -22.60 29.14 20.09
N ALA A 369 -21.86 29.67 19.10
CA ALA A 369 -20.41 29.88 19.23
C ALA A 369 -20.04 30.88 20.34
N MET A 370 -20.84 31.93 20.55
CA MET A 370 -20.64 32.88 21.65
C MET A 370 -20.76 32.20 23.01
N VAL A 371 -21.81 31.41 23.25
CA VAL A 371 -22.02 30.67 24.51
C VAL A 371 -20.94 29.60 24.70
N ASP A 372 -20.60 28.85 23.65
CA ASP A 372 -19.59 27.78 23.72
C ASP A 372 -18.18 28.32 24.00
N CYS A 373 -17.97 29.63 23.82
CA CYS A 373 -16.72 30.34 24.07
C CYS A 373 -16.76 31.34 25.23
N GLU A 374 -17.82 31.32 26.05
CA GLU A 374 -18.03 32.28 27.12
C GLU A 374 -16.98 32.17 28.24
N GLU A 375 -16.60 30.94 28.61
CA GLU A 375 -15.70 30.68 29.73
C GLU A 375 -14.23 31.10 29.48
N PRO A 376 -13.53 31.68 30.46
CA PRO A 376 -12.07 31.90 30.38
C PRO A 376 -11.29 30.58 30.22
N GLY A 377 -10.17 30.62 29.50
CA GLY A 377 -9.37 29.43 29.19
C GLY A 377 -9.94 28.55 28.06
N THR A 378 -10.98 29.02 27.36
CA THR A 378 -11.58 28.27 26.25
C THR A 378 -10.61 28.12 25.08
N ARG A 379 -10.49 26.89 24.56
CA ARG A 379 -9.89 26.58 23.25
C ARG A 379 -10.92 25.89 22.36
N ARG A 380 -11.18 26.46 21.18
CA ARG A 380 -12.21 25.95 20.26
C ARG A 380 -11.77 26.01 18.81
N LEU A 381 -12.12 24.97 18.06
CA LEU A 381 -12.09 24.92 16.60
C LEU A 381 -13.53 24.99 16.07
N ILE A 382 -13.90 26.13 15.48
CA ILE A 382 -15.23 26.38 14.94
C ILE A 382 -15.25 26.02 13.46
N LEU A 383 -16.12 25.07 13.12
CA LEU A 383 -16.31 24.57 11.77
C LEU A 383 -17.62 25.08 11.20
N PHE A 384 -17.55 26.19 10.46
CA PHE A 384 -18.70 26.68 9.71
C PHE A 384 -18.48 26.58 8.20
N PRO A 385 -19.55 26.35 7.41
CA PRO A 385 -19.48 26.34 5.96
C PRO A 385 -18.93 27.66 5.39
N GLN A 386 -18.44 27.63 4.15
CA GLN A 386 -17.95 28.84 3.51
C GLN A 386 -19.09 29.85 3.30
N GLY A 387 -18.84 31.12 3.64
CA GLY A 387 -19.80 32.22 3.42
C GLY A 387 -20.86 32.41 4.50
N THR A 388 -20.74 31.74 5.66
CA THR A 388 -21.70 31.82 6.78
C THR A 388 -21.28 32.75 7.92
N GLY A 389 -20.17 33.48 7.76
CA GLY A 389 -19.74 34.51 8.71
C GLY A 389 -18.72 34.07 9.78
N LYS A 390 -17.70 33.27 9.40
CA LYS A 390 -16.64 32.77 10.30
C LYS A 390 -15.85 33.90 10.96
N SER A 391 -15.32 34.82 10.15
CA SER A 391 -14.49 35.92 10.64
C SER A 391 -15.30 36.85 11.55
N GLU A 392 -16.57 37.10 11.22
CA GLU A 392 -17.54 37.86 12.02
C GLU A 392 -17.80 37.21 13.39
N THR A 393 -17.76 35.87 13.45
CA THR A 393 -17.95 35.10 14.69
C THR A 393 -16.83 35.38 15.70
N LEU A 394 -15.59 35.57 15.25
CA LEU A 394 -14.46 35.92 16.13
C LEU A 394 -14.68 37.27 16.82
N PHE A 395 -15.16 38.27 16.08
CA PHE A 395 -15.50 39.58 16.64
C PHE A 395 -16.68 39.50 17.60
N LEU A 396 -17.71 38.72 17.27
CA LEU A 396 -18.85 38.49 18.17
C LEU A 396 -18.42 37.87 19.50
N ILE A 397 -17.56 36.86 19.47
CA ILE A 397 -17.00 36.23 20.68
C ILE A 397 -16.20 37.26 21.49
N LYS A 398 -15.33 38.05 20.84
CA LYS A 398 -14.55 39.09 21.50
C LYS A 398 -15.44 40.09 22.25
N GLU A 399 -16.48 40.61 21.60
CA GLU A 399 -17.39 41.59 22.22
C GLU A 399 -18.27 40.96 23.31
N HIS A 400 -18.75 39.75 23.11
CA HIS A 400 -19.57 39.00 24.08
C HIS A 400 -18.79 38.72 25.37
N THR A 401 -17.58 38.20 25.23
CA THR A 401 -16.69 37.82 26.34
C THR A 401 -15.96 39.02 26.94
N LYS A 402 -16.09 40.20 26.33
CA LYS A 402 -15.41 41.45 26.70
C LYS A 402 -13.88 41.30 26.75
N ALA A 403 -13.33 40.48 25.84
CA ALA A 403 -11.89 40.37 25.65
C ALA A 403 -11.31 41.75 25.28
N LYS A 404 -10.25 42.15 25.98
CA LYS A 404 -9.66 43.48 25.90
C LYS A 404 -8.82 43.65 24.64
N LYS A 405 -8.10 42.60 24.23
CA LYS A 405 -7.13 42.67 23.14
C LYS A 405 -7.05 41.37 22.35
N MET A 406 -7.42 41.44 21.07
CA MET A 406 -7.45 40.28 20.17
C MET A 406 -6.31 40.33 19.15
N LEU A 407 -5.57 39.23 19.03
CA LEU A 407 -4.70 38.96 17.89
C LEU A 407 -5.45 38.08 16.88
N LEU A 408 -5.56 38.52 15.63
CA LEU A 408 -6.19 37.78 14.54
C LEU A 408 -5.14 37.39 13.50
N VAL A 409 -4.90 36.09 13.35
CA VAL A 409 -4.05 35.51 12.31
C VAL A 409 -4.93 35.11 11.13
N CYS A 410 -4.69 35.67 9.94
CA CYS A 410 -5.52 35.40 8.77
C CYS A 410 -4.70 35.36 7.45
N THR A 411 -5.36 35.27 6.29
CA THR A 411 -4.68 35.40 5.00
C THR A 411 -4.38 36.87 4.66
N ALA A 412 -3.41 37.10 3.77
CA ALA A 412 -3.03 38.45 3.35
C ALA A 412 -4.18 39.18 2.63
N GLU A 413 -5.03 38.43 1.90
CA GLU A 413 -6.23 38.99 1.25
C GLU A 413 -7.24 39.50 2.27
N MET A 414 -7.43 38.78 3.39
CA MET A 414 -8.38 39.18 4.42
C MET A 414 -7.97 40.47 5.12
N LEU A 415 -6.66 40.75 5.28
CA LEU A 415 -6.17 41.95 5.96
C LEU A 415 -6.79 43.24 5.43
N LYS A 416 -7.01 43.32 4.11
CA LYS A 416 -7.58 44.50 3.45
C LYS A 416 -9.10 44.60 3.62
N GLU A 417 -9.78 43.48 3.90
CA GLU A 417 -11.23 43.44 4.07
C GLU A 417 -11.65 43.69 5.53
N ILE A 418 -10.77 43.43 6.51
CA ILE A 418 -11.09 43.58 7.95
C ILE A 418 -11.61 44.98 8.28
N PRO A 419 -10.94 46.08 7.87
CA PRO A 419 -11.41 47.43 8.17
C PRO A 419 -12.82 47.68 7.64
N GLY A 420 -13.09 47.44 6.35
CA GLY A 420 -14.40 47.66 5.73
C GLY A 420 -15.50 46.71 6.21
N ARG A 421 -15.16 45.57 6.83
CA ARG A 421 -16.13 44.71 7.55
C ARG A 421 -16.57 45.32 8.88
N ILE A 422 -15.71 46.14 9.49
CA ILE A 422 -15.93 46.72 10.82
C ILE A 422 -16.36 48.19 10.75
N ARG A 423 -15.96 48.92 9.69
CA ARG A 423 -16.17 50.34 9.45
C ARG A 423 -17.17 50.62 8.33
N GLN A 424 -18.05 51.59 8.55
CA GLN A 424 -19.12 51.92 7.61
C GLN A 424 -18.72 52.91 6.51
N ASP A 425 -17.75 53.78 6.78
CA ASP A 425 -17.25 54.83 5.88
C ASP A 425 -16.35 54.30 4.75
N GLU A 426 -15.78 53.11 4.91
CA GLU A 426 -14.98 52.40 3.91
C GLU A 426 -15.79 51.39 3.07
N CYS A 427 -17.12 51.30 3.25
CA CYS A 427 -17.99 50.42 2.47
C CYS A 427 -18.27 51.00 1.06
N GLU A 428 -17.80 50.33 0.01
CA GLU A 428 -18.19 50.63 -1.38
C GLU A 428 -19.69 50.38 -1.61
N GLU A 429 -20.31 51.21 -2.45
CA GLU A 429 -21.72 51.11 -2.84
C GLU A 429 -22.04 49.70 -3.38
N GLY A 430 -22.79 48.90 -2.58
CA GLY A 430 -23.22 47.55 -2.96
C GLY A 430 -22.41 46.38 -2.37
N ARG A 431 -21.45 46.59 -1.46
CA ARG A 431 -20.74 45.48 -0.77
C ARG A 431 -20.43 45.70 0.71
N VAL A 432 -20.53 44.56 1.43
CA VAL A 432 -20.19 44.20 2.82
C VAL A 432 -21.04 44.88 3.92
N PRO A 433 -21.78 44.10 4.74
CA PRO A 433 -22.47 44.67 5.89
C PRO A 433 -21.47 45.03 7.00
N CYS A 434 -21.33 46.32 7.30
CA CYS A 434 -20.74 46.78 8.56
C CYS A 434 -21.64 46.33 9.72
N TYR A 435 -21.07 45.63 10.70
CA TYR A 435 -21.81 45.05 11.83
C TYR A 435 -21.65 45.83 13.14
N LYS A 436 -20.93 46.96 13.15
CA LYS A 436 -20.78 47.82 14.34
C LYS A 436 -21.64 49.08 14.29
N ASN A 437 -21.96 49.61 15.48
CA ASN A 437 -22.48 50.96 15.72
C ASN A 437 -21.28 51.94 15.86
N ASP A 438 -21.50 53.25 15.76
CA ASP A 438 -20.49 54.32 15.59
C ASP A 438 -19.29 54.36 16.59
N GLU A 439 -19.24 53.49 17.61
CA GLU A 439 -18.10 53.32 18.52
C GLU A 439 -17.13 52.23 18.02
N GLU A 440 -16.19 52.62 17.16
CA GLU A 440 -15.28 51.70 16.48
C GLU A 440 -14.21 51.07 17.41
N PRO A 441 -13.89 49.77 17.26
CA PRO A 441 -12.66 49.21 17.79
C PRO A 441 -11.49 49.75 16.99
N THR A 442 -10.44 50.12 17.68
CA THR A 442 -9.14 50.42 17.05
C THR A 442 -8.57 49.13 16.42
N ILE A 443 -8.28 49.15 15.11
CA ILE A 443 -7.70 48.01 14.37
C ILE A 443 -6.29 48.35 13.89
N GLY A 444 -5.33 47.48 14.20
CA GLY A 444 -3.97 47.52 13.68
C GLY A 444 -3.77 46.44 12.63
N ILE A 445 -3.18 46.78 11.49
CA ILE A 445 -2.85 45.83 10.43
C ILE A 445 -1.34 45.69 10.35
N ILE A 446 -0.85 44.45 10.43
CA ILE A 446 0.55 44.10 10.23
C ILE A 446 0.66 43.41 8.86
N GLN A 447 1.25 44.12 7.90
CA GLN A 447 1.41 43.65 6.51
C GLN A 447 2.85 43.85 6.01
N ALA A 448 3.16 43.25 4.86
CA ALA A 448 4.49 43.36 4.25
C ALA A 448 4.87 44.83 3.99
N GLY A 449 6.11 45.19 4.33
CA GLY A 449 6.64 46.55 4.18
C GLY A 449 6.25 47.54 5.28
N ILE A 450 5.60 47.08 6.36
CA ILE A 450 5.32 47.91 7.55
C ILE A 450 6.64 48.43 8.15
N THR A 451 6.64 49.66 8.66
CA THR A 451 7.79 50.20 9.41
C THR A 451 7.70 49.86 10.90
N PHE A 452 8.82 49.96 11.64
CA PHE A 452 8.81 49.68 13.08
C PHE A 452 7.85 50.59 13.87
N GLU A 453 7.78 51.89 13.53
CA GLU A 453 6.84 52.82 14.16
C GLU A 453 5.38 52.45 13.87
N GLU A 454 5.08 52.03 12.65
CA GLU A 454 3.74 51.57 12.27
C GLU A 454 3.38 50.24 12.94
N LEU A 455 4.34 49.31 13.06
CA LEU A 455 4.16 48.05 13.79
C LEU A 455 3.79 48.32 15.24
N ARG A 456 4.53 49.19 15.94
CA ARG A 456 4.23 49.56 17.33
C ARG A 456 2.84 50.18 17.47
N LYS A 457 2.48 51.11 16.58
CA LYS A 457 1.14 51.72 16.55
C LYS A 457 0.04 50.69 16.30
N ALA A 458 0.28 49.74 15.40
CA ALA A 458 -0.65 48.66 15.09
C ALA A 458 -0.84 47.73 16.29
N LEU A 459 0.25 47.40 17.01
CA LEU A 459 0.19 46.56 18.20
C LEU A 459 -0.61 47.23 19.32
N ASP A 460 -0.56 48.55 19.49
CA ASP A 460 -1.33 49.29 20.52
C ASP A 460 -2.87 49.29 20.29
N GLN A 461 -3.36 48.73 19.18
CA GLN A 461 -4.79 48.70 18.85
C GLN A 461 -5.55 47.58 19.62
N GLU A 462 -6.88 47.63 19.60
CA GLU A 462 -7.77 46.67 20.31
C GLU A 462 -7.83 45.33 19.58
N VAL A 463 -7.83 45.39 18.25
CA VAL A 463 -7.71 44.23 17.38
C VAL A 463 -6.46 44.40 16.54
N VAL A 464 -5.60 43.40 16.54
CA VAL A 464 -4.39 43.37 15.71
C VAL A 464 -4.53 42.23 14.71
N ALA A 465 -4.50 42.54 13.42
CA ALA A 465 -4.58 41.56 12.34
C ALA A 465 -3.22 41.37 11.68
N VAL A 466 -2.79 40.13 11.52
CA VAL A 466 -1.51 39.74 10.92
C VAL A 466 -1.70 38.58 9.97
N SER A 467 -0.96 38.55 8.86
CA SER A 467 -1.01 37.39 7.95
C SER A 467 -0.10 36.26 8.42
N TYR A 468 -0.45 35.02 8.07
CA TYR A 468 0.42 33.85 8.29
C TYR A 468 1.85 34.03 7.75
N THR A 469 1.99 34.71 6.60
CA THR A 469 3.31 34.95 5.98
C THR A 469 4.17 35.87 6.84
N MET A 470 3.60 36.92 7.43
CA MET A 470 4.34 37.86 8.29
C MET A 470 4.86 37.18 9.57
N LEU A 471 4.17 36.16 10.09
CA LEU A 471 4.62 35.38 11.24
C LEU A 471 5.81 34.45 10.94
N GLY A 472 6.04 34.14 9.65
CA GLY A 472 7.15 33.31 9.19
C GLY A 472 8.34 34.10 8.63
N GLU A 473 8.25 35.43 8.54
CA GLU A 473 9.36 36.24 8.03
C GLU A 473 10.46 36.40 9.09
N ASN A 474 11.68 35.98 8.73
CA ASN A 474 12.88 36.14 9.58
C ASN A 474 13.51 37.53 9.48
N SER A 475 12.97 38.42 8.62
CA SER A 475 13.42 39.81 8.51
C SER A 475 12.77 40.65 9.60
N GLY A 476 13.51 40.86 10.69
CA GLY A 476 13.06 41.60 11.86
C GLY A 476 13.34 43.10 11.84
N PHE A 477 12.74 43.80 12.81
CA PHE A 477 13.07 45.18 13.17
C PHE A 477 13.97 45.14 14.40
N GLU A 478 15.07 45.89 14.39
CA GLU A 478 15.99 46.01 15.53
C GLU A 478 16.58 44.67 16.04
N GLY A 479 16.61 43.63 15.19
CA GLY A 479 17.13 42.30 15.53
C GLY A 479 16.06 41.31 16.02
N GLU A 480 14.79 41.73 16.13
CA GLU A 480 13.66 40.90 16.53
C GLU A 480 12.63 40.76 15.40
N THR A 481 12.11 39.55 15.22
CA THR A 481 11.06 39.23 14.25
C THR A 481 9.71 39.84 14.65
N VAL A 482 8.77 39.98 13.69
CA VAL A 482 7.39 40.44 13.97
C VAL A 482 6.73 39.58 15.05
N LEU A 483 6.98 38.28 15.04
CA LEU A 483 6.49 37.33 16.04
C LEU A 483 7.01 37.68 17.46
N GLU A 484 8.29 37.99 17.60
CA GLU A 484 8.90 38.36 18.89
C GLU A 484 8.33 39.68 19.40
N HIS A 485 8.13 40.67 18.52
CA HIS A 485 7.45 41.92 18.88
C HIS A 485 6.01 41.68 19.36
N ILE A 486 5.27 40.76 18.73
CA ILE A 486 3.91 40.39 19.17
C ILE A 486 3.92 39.72 20.54
N ILE A 487 4.83 38.75 20.76
CA ILE A 487 4.93 37.97 22.01
C ILE A 487 5.36 38.87 23.18
N GLY A 488 6.34 39.76 22.95
CA GLY A 488 6.84 40.69 23.95
C GLY A 488 5.92 41.89 24.20
N HIS A 489 4.87 42.08 23.41
CA HIS A 489 4.01 43.26 23.50
C HIS A 489 3.12 43.24 24.75
N SER A 490 3.10 44.36 25.48
CA SER A 490 2.20 44.63 26.59
C SER A 490 1.60 46.03 26.44
N ASP A 491 0.27 46.12 26.40
CA ASP A 491 -0.45 47.39 26.40
C ASP A 491 -0.68 47.89 27.84
N PRO A 492 -0.38 49.17 28.17
CA PRO A 492 -0.60 49.70 29.52
C PRO A 492 -2.06 49.73 29.98
N VAL A 493 -3.00 49.80 29.04
CA VAL A 493 -4.45 49.95 29.30
C VAL A 493 -5.18 48.63 29.07
N ARG A 494 -4.83 47.92 27.99
CA ARG A 494 -5.49 46.70 27.52
C ARG A 494 -4.78 45.42 27.96
N GLY A 495 -3.52 45.49 28.39
CA GLY A 495 -2.70 44.34 28.76
C GLY A 495 -2.09 43.60 27.57
N HIS A 496 -1.66 42.36 27.81
CA HIS A 496 -1.28 41.42 26.74
C HIS A 496 -2.52 40.97 25.94
N PHE A 497 -2.29 40.25 24.84
CA PHE A 497 -3.39 39.62 24.10
C PHE A 497 -4.10 38.59 24.98
N ASP A 498 -5.40 38.79 25.21
CA ASP A 498 -6.26 37.88 25.99
C ASP A 498 -7.17 37.02 25.09
N MET A 499 -7.12 37.24 23.78
CA MET A 499 -7.78 36.42 22.77
C MET A 499 -6.92 36.26 21.51
N LEU A 500 -6.84 35.03 21.01
CA LEU A 500 -6.19 34.67 19.75
C LEU A 500 -7.23 34.07 18.80
N GLY A 501 -7.49 34.74 17.68
CA GLY A 501 -8.29 34.24 16.56
C GLY A 501 -7.40 33.73 15.44
N ILE A 502 -7.63 32.52 14.95
CA ILE A 502 -6.85 31.90 13.87
C ILE A 502 -7.82 31.54 12.74
N ASP A 503 -7.89 32.37 11.69
CA ASP A 503 -8.78 32.16 10.55
C ASP A 503 -8.13 31.31 9.46
N GLU A 504 -8.93 30.46 8.82
CA GLU A 504 -8.47 29.42 7.89
C GLU A 504 -7.31 28.60 8.49
N CYS A 505 -7.52 28.09 9.72
CA CYS A 505 -6.49 27.43 10.54
C CYS A 505 -5.80 26.23 9.86
N GLN A 506 -6.40 25.67 8.80
CA GLN A 506 -5.77 24.64 7.98
C GLN A 506 -4.47 25.09 7.30
N LEU A 507 -4.21 26.40 7.21
CA LEU A 507 -2.93 26.94 6.73
C LEU A 507 -1.78 26.71 7.73
N ALA A 508 -2.10 26.36 8.97
CA ALA A 508 -1.17 25.95 10.04
C ALA A 508 -1.34 24.46 10.40
N SER A 509 -1.58 23.59 9.40
CA SER A 509 -1.78 22.14 9.57
C SER A 509 -0.48 21.31 9.49
N ASN A 510 0.57 21.83 8.87
CA ASN A 510 1.84 21.11 8.73
C ASN A 510 2.65 21.22 10.03
N GLU A 511 2.74 20.14 10.81
CA GLU A 511 3.42 20.10 12.11
C GLU A 511 4.85 20.68 12.07
N LYS A 512 5.62 20.40 11.02
CA LYS A 512 7.01 20.89 10.86
C LYS A 512 7.11 22.25 10.19
N GLY A 513 5.99 22.80 9.72
CA GLY A 513 5.94 24.05 8.99
C GLY A 513 6.22 25.24 9.90
N GLN A 514 6.98 26.20 9.39
CA GLN A 514 7.31 27.43 10.14
C GLN A 514 6.06 28.16 10.64
N THR A 515 5.02 28.25 9.81
CA THR A 515 3.74 28.87 10.16
C THR A 515 3.11 28.23 11.40
N THR A 516 3.05 26.90 11.46
CA THR A 516 2.51 26.14 12.59
C THR A 516 3.34 26.36 13.85
N GLN A 517 4.66 26.36 13.71
CA GLN A 517 5.57 26.63 14.82
C GLN A 517 5.38 28.06 15.37
N SER A 518 5.23 29.06 14.50
CA SER A 518 4.90 30.43 14.91
C SER A 518 3.57 30.51 15.66
N VAL A 519 2.54 29.77 15.21
CA VAL A 519 1.25 29.68 15.91
C VAL A 519 1.40 29.04 17.28
N PHE A 520 2.14 27.93 17.42
CA PHE A 520 2.40 27.34 18.74
C PHE A 520 3.13 28.30 19.67
N ARG A 521 4.11 29.05 19.17
CA ARG A 521 4.80 30.09 19.96
C ARG A 521 3.84 31.17 20.43
N LEU A 522 2.91 31.64 19.59
CA LEU A 522 1.87 32.59 20.04
C LEU A 522 1.01 31.99 21.16
N VAL A 523 0.62 30.72 21.02
CA VAL A 523 -0.21 30.01 22.00
C VAL A 523 0.52 29.80 23.33
N ASP A 524 1.81 29.47 23.28
CA ASP A 524 2.60 29.09 24.46
C ASP A 524 3.34 30.25 25.14
N GLU A 525 3.76 31.28 24.37
CA GLU A 525 4.64 32.35 24.87
C GLU A 525 3.88 33.65 25.20
N ILE A 526 2.66 33.87 24.68
CA ILE A 526 1.86 35.03 25.10
C ILE A 526 1.38 34.80 26.55
N PRO A 527 1.69 35.71 27.49
CA PRO A 527 1.36 35.53 28.89
C PRO A 527 -0.14 35.32 29.14
N ASP A 528 -0.48 34.34 29.97
CA ASP A 528 -1.85 34.02 30.41
C ASP A 528 -2.86 33.65 29.29
N LEU A 529 -2.47 33.68 27.99
CA LEU A 529 -3.38 33.43 26.87
C LEU A 529 -3.99 32.03 26.92
N TYR A 530 -3.16 31.00 27.16
CA TYR A 530 -3.65 29.63 27.22
C TYR A 530 -4.59 29.42 28.40
N ASP A 531 -4.17 29.80 29.61
CA ASP A 531 -4.84 29.43 30.87
C ASP A 531 -6.01 30.35 31.23
N LYS A 532 -5.94 31.65 30.90
CA LYS A 532 -6.95 32.66 31.26
C LYS A 532 -7.57 33.35 30.04
N GLY A 533 -6.89 33.33 28.90
CA GLY A 533 -7.37 33.91 27.64
C GLY A 533 -8.29 32.97 26.85
N ARG A 534 -8.39 33.21 25.54
CA ARG A 534 -9.20 32.39 24.61
C ARG A 534 -8.46 32.14 23.31
N ILE A 535 -8.51 30.91 22.81
CA ILE A 535 -7.91 30.54 21.52
C ILE A 535 -8.98 29.95 20.62
N ILE A 536 -9.35 30.69 19.59
CA ILE A 536 -10.44 30.34 18.67
C ILE A 536 -9.89 30.16 17.26
N MET A 537 -9.96 28.93 16.76
CA MET A 537 -9.61 28.58 15.39
C MET A 537 -10.88 28.51 14.54
N THR A 538 -10.85 29.03 13.31
CA THR A 538 -11.98 28.92 12.37
C THR A 538 -11.52 28.27 11.07
N SER A 539 -12.31 27.31 10.57
CA SER A 539 -12.10 26.70 9.25
C SER A 539 -13.40 26.14 8.71
N ALA A 540 -13.48 25.94 7.39
CA ALA A 540 -14.51 25.09 6.80
C ALA A 540 -14.05 23.63 6.63
N THR A 541 -12.74 23.41 6.49
CA THR A 541 -12.12 22.09 6.32
C THR A 541 -10.78 22.08 7.06
N PRO A 542 -10.78 21.80 8.37
CA PRO A 542 -9.62 22.03 9.23
C PRO A 542 -8.45 21.08 8.92
N PHE A 543 -8.75 19.90 8.36
CA PHE A 543 -7.80 18.84 8.06
C PHE A 543 -7.83 18.56 6.54
N PRO A 544 -7.22 19.42 5.70
CA PRO A 544 -7.39 19.37 4.25
C PRO A 544 -6.64 18.20 3.62
N GLY A 545 -5.49 17.84 4.19
CA GLY A 545 -4.44 17.11 3.54
C GLY A 545 -4.14 15.76 4.14
N TRP A 546 -4.26 15.49 5.44
CA TRP A 546 -4.02 14.16 6.04
C TRP A 546 -4.73 14.03 7.38
N LEU A 547 -4.79 12.80 7.93
CA LEU A 547 -5.17 12.63 9.33
C LEU A 547 -4.19 13.38 10.24
N ASP A 548 -2.89 13.36 9.95
CA ASP A 548 -1.85 14.08 10.71
C ASP A 548 -2.09 15.60 10.82
N ASP A 549 -2.86 16.20 9.90
CA ASP A 549 -3.22 17.62 9.96
C ASP A 549 -4.07 17.96 11.20
N MET A 550 -4.65 16.97 11.88
CA MET A 550 -5.37 17.19 13.13
C MET A 550 -4.44 17.42 14.33
N VAL A 551 -3.19 16.95 14.26
CA VAL A 551 -2.24 17.01 15.38
C VAL A 551 -2.01 18.44 15.88
N PRO A 552 -1.78 19.45 15.02
CA PRO A 552 -1.65 20.81 15.51
C PRO A 552 -2.89 21.34 16.23
N ALA A 553 -4.08 21.03 15.72
CA ALA A 553 -5.31 21.42 16.39
C ALA A 553 -5.44 20.74 17.76
N MET A 554 -5.13 19.44 17.87
CA MET A 554 -5.17 18.71 19.15
C MET A 554 -4.24 19.31 20.19
N ARG A 555 -3.00 19.66 19.80
CA ARG A 555 -2.02 20.30 20.69
C ARG A 555 -2.49 21.64 21.24
N ILE A 556 -3.25 22.39 20.45
CA ILE A 556 -3.84 23.66 20.88
C ILE A 556 -5.06 23.41 21.77
N LEU A 557 -5.95 22.49 21.37
CA LEU A 557 -7.19 22.21 22.08
C LEU A 557 -6.94 21.60 23.48
N ASP A 558 -5.96 20.71 23.58
CA ASP A 558 -5.58 20.03 24.81
C ASP A 558 -4.05 19.82 24.86
N ARG A 559 -3.35 20.88 25.28
CA ARG A 559 -1.90 20.88 25.38
C ARG A 559 -1.41 19.91 26.42
N GLU A 560 -2.14 19.71 27.52
CA GLU A 560 -1.68 18.86 28.63
C GLU A 560 -1.49 17.42 28.19
N HIS A 561 -2.44 16.88 27.41
CA HIS A 561 -2.36 15.51 26.93
C HIS A 561 -1.51 15.40 25.65
N TYR A 562 -1.66 16.32 24.69
CA TYR A 562 -1.11 16.11 23.35
C TYR A 562 0.20 16.86 23.04
N ARG A 563 0.81 17.57 24.00
CA ARG A 563 2.00 18.43 23.75
C ARG A 563 3.10 17.76 22.93
N ASP A 564 3.43 16.50 23.25
CA ASP A 564 4.55 15.75 22.69
C ASP A 564 4.14 14.80 21.55
N VAL A 565 2.88 14.89 21.13
CA VAL A 565 2.33 14.11 20.02
C VAL A 565 2.62 14.81 18.71
N HIS A 566 3.37 14.14 17.84
CA HIS A 566 3.80 14.67 16.53
C HIS A 566 3.16 13.96 15.32
N SER A 567 2.31 12.95 15.56
CA SER A 567 1.55 12.26 14.51
C SER A 567 0.28 11.63 15.08
N VAL A 568 -0.72 11.38 14.23
CA VAL A 568 -1.93 10.65 14.64
C VAL A 568 -1.60 9.20 15.01
N HIS A 569 -0.61 8.59 14.36
CA HIS A 569 -0.13 7.28 14.77
C HIS A 569 0.42 7.29 16.20
N ALA A 570 1.22 8.30 16.56
CA ALA A 570 1.67 8.46 17.94
C ALA A 570 0.49 8.69 18.90
N ALA A 571 -0.51 9.49 18.50
CA ALA A 571 -1.71 9.72 19.29
C ALA A 571 -2.46 8.42 19.57
N VAL A 572 -2.77 7.65 18.52
CA VAL A 572 -3.57 6.41 18.60
C VAL A 572 -2.82 5.26 19.30
N THR A 573 -1.49 5.28 19.27
CA THR A 573 -0.67 4.27 19.97
C THR A 573 -0.40 4.62 21.44
N THR A 574 -0.44 5.90 21.79
CA THR A 574 -0.10 6.36 23.15
C THR A 574 -1.34 6.56 24.02
N TYR A 575 -2.47 6.95 23.44
CA TYR A 575 -3.71 7.30 24.14
C TYR A 575 -4.87 6.40 23.73
N ASP A 576 -5.88 6.27 24.59
CA ASP A 576 -7.09 5.53 24.23
C ASP A 576 -7.81 6.25 23.06
N PRO A 577 -8.18 5.54 21.98
CA PRO A 577 -8.92 6.15 20.87
C PRO A 577 -10.25 6.83 21.27
N GLN A 578 -10.86 6.44 22.40
CA GLN A 578 -12.01 7.12 23.00
C GLN A 578 -11.62 8.50 23.58
N GLU A 579 -10.49 8.60 24.28
CA GLU A 579 -9.99 9.88 24.81
C GLU A 579 -9.70 10.87 23.67
N LEU A 580 -9.10 10.39 22.58
CA LEU A 580 -8.85 11.16 21.36
C LEU A 580 -10.16 11.71 20.77
N ARG A 581 -11.18 10.85 20.65
CA ARG A 581 -12.51 11.22 20.15
C ARG A 581 -13.16 12.28 21.03
N VAL A 582 -13.09 12.11 22.35
CA VAL A 582 -13.67 13.03 23.33
C VAL A 582 -12.96 14.39 23.30
N ALA A 583 -11.62 14.41 23.25
CA ALA A 583 -10.83 15.64 23.17
C ALA A 583 -11.19 16.45 21.92
N LEU A 584 -11.27 15.79 20.75
CA LEU A 584 -11.71 16.42 19.51
C LEU A 584 -13.16 16.92 19.60
N MET A 585 -14.09 16.13 20.14
CA MET A 585 -15.50 16.53 20.23
C MET A 585 -15.75 17.68 21.19
N ARG A 586 -15.00 17.75 22.30
CA ARG A 586 -15.06 18.88 23.23
C ARG A 586 -14.45 20.14 22.61
N GLY A 587 -13.37 19.99 21.84
CA GLY A 587 -12.65 21.11 21.24
C GLY A 587 -13.25 21.62 19.92
N ILE A 588 -14.01 20.81 19.19
CA ILE A 588 -14.54 21.14 17.88
C ILE A 588 -16.03 21.51 17.97
N LEU A 589 -16.36 22.74 17.59
CA LEU A 589 -17.72 23.18 17.37
C LEU A 589 -18.09 22.96 15.90
N ASN A 590 -18.79 21.86 15.61
CA ASN A 590 -19.28 21.52 14.28
C ASN A 590 -20.78 21.24 14.34
N LEU A 591 -21.59 22.16 13.77
CA LEU A 591 -23.06 22.14 13.86
C LEU A 591 -23.72 21.65 12.56
N ASP A 592 -23.15 22.04 11.44
CA ASP A 592 -23.70 21.77 10.11
C ASP A 592 -23.36 20.33 9.67
N PRO A 593 -24.22 19.66 8.88
CA PRO A 593 -23.91 18.34 8.35
C PRO A 593 -22.75 18.40 7.33
N PRO A 594 -22.10 17.25 7.05
CA PRO A 594 -21.09 17.16 5.99
C PRO A 594 -21.60 17.72 4.68
N PHE A 595 -20.81 18.57 4.03
CA PHE A 595 -21.13 19.07 2.70
C PHE A 595 -21.14 17.90 1.71
N ASP A 596 -22.33 17.59 1.19
CA ASP A 596 -22.56 16.54 0.19
C ASP A 596 -22.07 17.00 -1.18
N TRP A 597 -20.76 17.00 -1.36
CA TRP A 597 -20.12 17.36 -2.60
C TRP A 597 -20.45 16.37 -3.73
N GLU A 598 -20.71 15.10 -3.39
CA GLU A 598 -20.97 14.03 -4.35
C GLU A 598 -22.24 14.28 -5.15
N ARG A 599 -23.28 14.86 -4.52
CA ARG A 599 -24.51 15.27 -5.20
C ARG A 599 -24.27 16.17 -6.42
N TYR A 600 -23.21 16.97 -6.41
CA TYR A 600 -22.89 17.88 -7.52
C TYR A 600 -21.96 17.26 -8.56
N VAL A 601 -21.25 16.17 -8.23
CA VAL A 601 -20.17 15.62 -9.05
C VAL A 601 -20.61 14.44 -9.90
N LYS A 602 -20.23 14.46 -11.17
CA LYS A 602 -20.35 13.32 -12.09
C LYS A 602 -19.00 13.04 -12.76
N PRO A 603 -18.46 11.82 -12.64
CA PRO A 603 -17.30 11.42 -13.43
C PRO A 603 -17.62 11.51 -14.94
N ALA A 604 -16.70 12.10 -15.70
CA ALA A 604 -16.75 12.16 -17.15
C ALA A 604 -15.59 11.34 -17.71
N TYR A 605 -15.90 10.11 -18.12
CA TYR A 605 -14.89 9.16 -18.57
C TYR A 605 -14.44 9.41 -20.00
N TYR A 606 -13.13 9.30 -20.24
CA TYR A 606 -12.52 9.34 -21.57
C TYR A 606 -11.61 8.13 -21.79
N LYS A 607 -11.53 7.66 -23.03
CA LYS A 607 -10.63 6.55 -23.41
C LYS A 607 -9.28 7.11 -23.84
N LEU A 608 -8.22 6.38 -23.49
CA LEU A 608 -6.88 6.70 -24.01
C LEU A 608 -6.78 6.29 -25.48
N SER A 609 -6.14 7.11 -26.31
CA SER A 609 -5.82 6.71 -27.69
C SER A 609 -4.81 5.55 -27.70
N GLU A 610 -4.73 4.78 -28.79
CA GLU A 610 -3.75 3.69 -28.92
C GLU A 610 -2.30 4.19 -28.77
N GLY A 611 -2.02 5.41 -29.23
CA GLY A 611 -0.73 6.08 -29.01
C GLY A 611 -0.46 6.38 -27.53
N GLN A 612 -1.46 6.88 -26.81
CA GLN A 612 -1.38 7.11 -25.36
C GLN A 612 -1.16 5.81 -24.60
N LYS A 613 -1.92 4.74 -24.93
CA LYS A 613 -1.77 3.42 -24.28
C LYS A 613 -0.36 2.86 -24.43
N ARG A 614 0.19 2.93 -25.64
CA ARG A 614 1.57 2.49 -25.91
C ARG A 614 2.57 3.29 -25.10
N LYS A 615 2.44 4.63 -25.09
CA LYS A 615 3.37 5.50 -24.36
C LYS A 615 3.27 5.32 -22.85
N TYR A 616 2.06 5.12 -22.33
CA TYR A 616 1.81 4.81 -20.93
C TYR A 616 2.55 3.54 -20.52
N GLN A 617 2.45 2.48 -21.33
CA GLN A 617 3.16 1.23 -21.08
C GLN A 617 4.69 1.36 -21.14
N GLU A 618 5.23 2.21 -22.04
CA GLU A 618 6.67 2.51 -22.08
C GLU A 618 7.13 3.16 -20.76
N ILE A 619 6.39 4.16 -20.27
CA ILE A 619 6.70 4.86 -19.00
C ILE A 619 6.67 3.89 -17.81
N LEU A 620 5.70 2.96 -17.78
CA LEU A 620 5.63 1.93 -16.73
C LEU A 620 6.92 1.08 -16.67
N GLU A 621 7.47 0.69 -17.83
CA GLU A 621 8.65 -0.16 -17.92
C GLU A 621 9.99 0.57 -17.77
N GLU A 622 10.00 1.89 -17.87
CA GLU A 622 11.21 2.70 -17.76
C GLU A 622 11.70 2.79 -16.31
N PRO A 623 12.99 2.52 -16.03
CA PRO A 623 13.55 2.61 -14.69
C PRO A 623 13.84 4.08 -14.33
N MET A 624 12.86 4.74 -13.72
CA MET A 624 12.96 6.12 -13.24
C MET A 624 12.46 6.27 -11.80
N GLU A 625 12.80 7.39 -11.17
CA GLU A 625 12.30 7.76 -9.84
C GLU A 625 10.77 7.82 -9.81
N HIS A 626 10.15 7.37 -8.71
CA HIS A 626 8.69 7.24 -8.65
C HIS A 626 7.97 8.58 -8.86
N THR A 627 8.49 9.71 -8.35
CA THR A 627 7.86 11.04 -8.53
C THR A 627 7.84 11.41 -10.00
N GLN A 628 8.96 11.18 -10.70
CA GLN A 628 9.08 11.45 -12.13
C GLN A 628 8.15 10.54 -12.94
N LYS A 629 8.06 9.26 -12.57
CA LYS A 629 7.13 8.32 -13.23
C LYS A 629 5.68 8.74 -13.06
N MET A 630 5.28 9.06 -11.84
CA MET A 630 3.92 9.51 -11.52
C MET A 630 3.53 10.74 -12.34
N LEU A 631 4.44 11.72 -12.43
CA LEU A 631 4.28 12.93 -13.23
C LEU A 631 4.10 12.59 -14.72
N GLN A 632 4.97 11.76 -15.28
CA GLN A 632 4.89 11.36 -16.69
C GLN A 632 3.63 10.53 -17.01
N LEU A 633 3.21 9.63 -16.12
CA LEU A 633 1.96 8.87 -16.30
C LEU A 633 0.73 9.80 -16.32
N GLN A 634 0.69 10.79 -15.43
CA GLN A 634 -0.36 11.82 -15.43
C GLN A 634 -0.35 12.64 -16.72
N LEU A 635 0.83 13.11 -17.14
CA LEU A 635 1.00 13.85 -18.39
C LEU A 635 0.58 13.01 -19.60
N CYS A 636 0.92 11.73 -19.67
CA CYS A 636 0.52 10.84 -20.75
C CYS A 636 -1.01 10.77 -20.94
N CYS A 637 -1.77 10.76 -19.83
CA CYS A 637 -3.23 10.71 -19.86
C CYS A 637 -3.88 12.06 -20.20
N GLN A 638 -3.23 13.19 -19.89
CA GLN A 638 -3.84 14.53 -20.00
C GLN A 638 -3.31 15.33 -21.18
N ASN A 639 -2.00 15.33 -21.37
CA ASN A 639 -1.33 15.98 -22.48
C ASN A 639 0.02 15.29 -22.81
N PRO A 640 0.01 14.29 -23.71
CA PRO A 640 1.22 13.55 -24.07
C PRO A 640 2.26 14.41 -24.82
N THR A 641 1.91 15.58 -25.36
CA THR A 641 2.89 16.44 -26.06
C THR A 641 3.93 17.04 -25.10
N LEU A 642 3.62 17.09 -23.81
CA LEU A 642 4.54 17.52 -22.74
C LEU A 642 5.54 16.43 -22.34
N LEU A 643 5.42 15.21 -22.88
CA LEU A 643 6.36 14.13 -22.60
C LEU A 643 7.66 14.30 -23.40
N PRO A 644 8.80 13.87 -22.84
CA PRO A 644 10.05 13.83 -23.57
C PRO A 644 10.01 12.80 -24.73
N GLY A 645 10.64 13.16 -25.85
CA GLY A 645 10.80 12.29 -27.03
C GLY A 645 9.64 12.40 -28.03
N ASN A 646 9.70 13.38 -28.94
CA ASN A 646 8.84 13.60 -30.12
C ASN A 646 7.41 13.00 -30.04
N CYS A 647 6.62 13.43 -29.05
CA CYS A 647 5.25 12.96 -28.80
C CYS A 647 4.17 13.83 -29.47
N ASP A 648 4.57 14.80 -30.30
CA ASP A 648 3.70 15.82 -30.88
C ASP A 648 2.60 15.25 -31.81
N SER A 649 2.74 14.00 -32.26
CA SER A 649 1.78 13.28 -33.11
C SER A 649 0.82 12.36 -32.37
N ILE A 650 0.89 12.26 -31.04
CA ILE A 650 0.01 11.38 -30.27
C ILE A 650 -1.37 12.02 -30.13
N GLU A 651 -2.39 11.36 -30.68
CA GLU A 651 -3.80 11.74 -30.49
C GLU A 651 -4.19 11.73 -29.00
N ASN A 652 -5.01 12.68 -28.58
CA ASN A 652 -5.34 12.89 -27.18
C ASN A 652 -6.84 12.74 -26.91
N GLY A 653 -7.25 11.57 -26.42
CA GLY A 653 -8.66 11.28 -26.13
C GLY A 653 -9.27 12.18 -25.04
N PHE A 654 -8.44 12.79 -24.18
CA PHE A 654 -8.89 13.77 -23.19
C PHE A 654 -9.39 15.06 -23.86
N TYR A 655 -8.70 15.55 -24.90
CA TYR A 655 -9.06 16.79 -25.60
C TYR A 655 -10.37 16.62 -26.36
N GLU A 656 -10.52 15.49 -27.04
CA GLU A 656 -11.74 15.15 -27.78
C GLU A 656 -12.95 15.09 -26.86
N LYS A 657 -12.82 14.43 -25.69
CA LYS A 657 -13.92 14.33 -24.73
C LYS A 657 -14.28 15.68 -24.13
N LEU A 658 -13.29 16.52 -23.83
CA LEU A 658 -13.53 17.87 -23.32
C LEU A 658 -14.26 18.74 -24.36
N ALA A 659 -13.86 18.67 -25.63
CA ALA A 659 -14.54 19.38 -26.71
C ALA A 659 -15.97 18.88 -26.93
N GLU A 660 -16.21 17.57 -26.85
CA GLU A 660 -17.57 17.00 -26.87
C GLU A 660 -18.44 17.59 -25.75
N MET A 661 -17.94 17.59 -24.51
CA MET A 661 -18.68 18.12 -23.37
C MET A 661 -18.97 19.62 -23.48
N LEU A 662 -17.97 20.41 -23.88
CA LEU A 662 -18.14 21.84 -24.07
C LEU A 662 -19.16 22.16 -25.16
N ARG A 663 -19.24 21.35 -26.22
CA ARG A 663 -20.24 21.51 -27.28
C ARG A 663 -21.66 21.43 -26.73
N ASP A 664 -21.91 20.48 -25.83
CA ASP A 664 -23.21 20.32 -25.18
C ASP A 664 -23.46 21.40 -24.11
N ASP A 665 -22.47 21.67 -23.26
CA ASP A 665 -22.62 22.59 -22.13
C ASP A 665 -22.78 24.05 -22.57
N LEU A 666 -22.10 24.47 -23.64
CA LEU A 666 -22.21 25.83 -24.19
C LEU A 666 -23.59 26.09 -24.84
N THR A 667 -24.39 25.06 -25.12
CA THR A 667 -25.80 25.26 -25.51
C THR A 667 -26.68 25.67 -24.33
N LYS A 668 -26.29 25.30 -23.10
CA LYS A 668 -27.09 25.46 -21.87
C LYS A 668 -26.61 26.60 -20.98
N HIS A 669 -25.31 26.91 -21.02
CA HIS A 669 -24.67 27.87 -20.11
C HIS A 669 -23.93 28.96 -20.89
N HIS A 670 -23.88 30.18 -20.34
CA HIS A 670 -23.14 31.29 -20.96
C HIS A 670 -21.70 31.38 -20.45
N ALA A 671 -21.44 31.00 -19.21
CA ALA A 671 -20.13 30.96 -18.58
C ALA A 671 -19.84 29.58 -17.96
N ILE A 672 -18.77 28.92 -18.44
CA ILE A 672 -18.30 27.62 -17.94
C ILE A 672 -16.92 27.78 -17.30
N PHE A 673 -16.71 27.17 -16.14
CA PHE A 673 -15.40 27.16 -15.47
C PHE A 673 -14.70 25.82 -15.67
N LEU A 674 -13.43 25.87 -16.08
CA LEU A 674 -12.53 24.73 -16.15
C LEU A 674 -11.50 24.84 -15.01
N LEU A 675 -11.49 23.88 -14.09
CA LEU A 675 -10.54 23.84 -12.97
C LEU A 675 -9.40 22.88 -13.26
N GLN A 676 -8.19 23.36 -12.96
CA GLN A 676 -6.96 22.61 -13.04
C GLN A 676 -6.14 22.85 -11.78
N ASP A 677 -5.70 21.77 -11.13
CA ASP A 677 -4.89 21.85 -9.91
C ASP A 677 -3.38 21.69 -10.18
N LYS A 678 -3.01 21.06 -11.30
CA LYS A 678 -1.63 20.68 -11.66
C LYS A 678 -1.29 21.13 -13.08
N TYR A 679 -0.05 21.55 -13.30
CA TYR A 679 0.54 21.97 -14.58
C TYR A 679 -0.13 23.19 -15.24
N LYS A 680 0.49 24.37 -15.06
CA LYS A 680 0.15 25.58 -15.82
C LYS A 680 0.57 25.48 -17.29
N GLN A 681 1.67 24.78 -17.55
CA GLN A 681 2.27 24.62 -18.88
C GLN A 681 1.57 23.50 -19.68
N GLY A 682 1.38 23.72 -20.99
CA GLY A 682 0.71 22.82 -21.94
C GLY A 682 -0.82 22.87 -21.94
N ILE A 683 -1.41 23.76 -21.17
CA ILE A 683 -2.87 23.90 -21.07
C ILE A 683 -3.27 25.35 -21.28
N ALA A 684 -2.74 26.25 -20.45
CA ALA A 684 -2.96 27.69 -20.56
C ALA A 684 -1.81 28.41 -21.27
N ARG A 685 -0.58 27.85 -21.21
CA ARG A 685 0.62 28.47 -21.78
C ARG A 685 1.50 27.45 -22.52
N PRO A 686 2.21 27.86 -23.58
CA PRO A 686 3.25 27.04 -24.21
C PRO A 686 4.32 26.63 -23.19
N HIS A 687 4.98 25.51 -23.44
CA HIS A 687 6.07 25.05 -22.58
C HIS A 687 7.28 25.99 -22.71
N GLU A 688 7.92 26.37 -21.59
CA GLU A 688 9.03 27.36 -21.61
C GLU A 688 10.19 26.98 -22.54
N LYS A 689 10.49 25.67 -22.64
CA LYS A 689 11.53 25.14 -23.54
C LYS A 689 11.09 25.00 -25.00
N ARG A 690 9.80 25.22 -25.31
CA ARG A 690 9.20 25.14 -26.64
C ARG A 690 8.14 26.26 -26.78
N PRO A 691 8.55 27.54 -26.77
CA PRO A 691 7.62 28.67 -26.74
C PRO A 691 6.74 28.77 -27.99
N ASP A 692 7.19 28.21 -29.12
CA ASP A 692 6.44 28.16 -30.38
C ASP A 692 5.40 27.02 -30.44
N ASP A 693 5.31 26.21 -29.39
CA ASP A 693 4.40 25.05 -29.35
C ASP A 693 2.95 25.51 -29.12
N THR A 694 2.15 25.41 -30.18
CA THR A 694 0.72 25.76 -30.19
C THR A 694 -0.17 24.62 -29.66
N SER A 695 0.40 23.53 -29.12
CA SER A 695 -0.33 22.34 -28.66
C SER A 695 -0.99 22.45 -27.27
N THR A 696 -1.37 23.67 -26.85
CA THR A 696 -2.10 23.85 -25.58
C THR A 696 -3.58 23.47 -25.69
N ILE A 697 -4.21 23.07 -24.60
CA ILE A 697 -5.66 22.81 -24.55
C ILE A 697 -6.46 24.02 -25.03
N VAL A 698 -6.12 25.22 -24.56
CA VAL A 698 -6.85 26.45 -24.93
C VAL A 698 -6.76 26.71 -26.43
N GLU A 699 -5.58 26.54 -27.03
CA GLU A 699 -5.42 26.70 -28.49
C GLU A 699 -6.13 25.59 -29.29
N PHE A 700 -6.18 24.36 -28.77
CA PHE A 700 -7.01 23.29 -29.34
C PHE A 700 -8.50 23.66 -29.30
N LEU A 701 -9.02 24.09 -28.14
CA LEU A 701 -10.43 24.44 -27.98
C LEU A 701 -10.82 25.70 -28.77
N LYS A 702 -9.95 26.69 -28.92
CA LYS A 702 -10.22 27.88 -29.76
C LYS A 702 -10.46 27.52 -31.22
N LYS A 703 -9.79 26.48 -31.74
CA LYS A 703 -10.02 25.99 -33.12
C LYS A 703 -11.42 25.40 -33.28
N ASP A 704 -11.88 24.64 -32.29
CA ASP A 704 -13.21 24.02 -32.29
C ASP A 704 -14.35 25.01 -31.94
N PHE A 705 -14.04 26.08 -31.19
CA PHE A 705 -15.00 27.06 -30.69
C PHE A 705 -14.61 28.51 -31.00
N PRO A 706 -14.54 28.93 -32.28
CA PRO A 706 -14.02 30.25 -32.67
C PRO A 706 -14.90 31.44 -32.24
N LYS A 707 -16.14 31.18 -31.78
CA LYS A 707 -17.10 32.19 -31.30
C LYS A 707 -17.19 32.30 -29.78
N VAL A 708 -16.36 31.54 -29.06
CA VAL A 708 -16.34 31.50 -27.59
C VAL A 708 -15.15 32.28 -27.08
N THR A 709 -15.34 33.11 -26.05
CA THR A 709 -14.25 33.83 -25.39
C THR A 709 -13.57 32.89 -24.38
N PHE A 710 -12.25 32.75 -24.46
CA PHE A 710 -11.47 31.97 -23.50
C PHE A 710 -10.65 32.90 -22.62
N GLU A 711 -10.86 32.84 -21.30
CA GLU A 711 -10.14 33.64 -20.30
C GLU A 711 -9.34 32.74 -19.34
N ILE A 712 -8.24 33.25 -18.80
CA ILE A 712 -7.32 32.49 -17.93
C ILE A 712 -7.13 33.24 -16.60
N ILE A 713 -7.38 32.53 -15.50
CA ILE A 713 -7.06 32.96 -14.13
C ILE A 713 -5.97 32.02 -13.60
N ASP A 714 -4.76 32.55 -13.42
CA ASP A 714 -3.61 31.86 -12.84
C ASP A 714 -2.85 32.75 -11.83
N GLY A 715 -1.77 32.21 -11.23
CA GLY A 715 -0.95 32.92 -10.24
C GLY A 715 -0.37 34.26 -10.70
N ASP A 716 -0.17 34.45 -12.00
CA ASP A 716 0.35 35.71 -12.56
C ASP A 716 -0.77 36.68 -12.94
N THR A 717 -2.03 36.24 -12.92
CA THR A 717 -3.17 37.13 -13.18
C THR A 717 -3.34 38.07 -11.98
N SER A 718 -3.24 39.39 -12.20
CA SER A 718 -3.41 40.39 -11.13
C SER A 718 -4.82 40.35 -10.52
N GLN A 719 -4.97 40.79 -9.26
CA GLN A 719 -6.27 40.81 -8.57
C GLN A 719 -7.34 41.60 -9.35
N THR A 720 -6.97 42.75 -9.91
CA THR A 720 -7.86 43.57 -10.75
C THR A 720 -8.30 42.84 -12.02
N ALA A 721 -7.37 42.16 -12.71
CA ALA A 721 -7.72 41.38 -13.89
C ALA A 721 -8.67 40.21 -13.56
N ARG A 722 -8.43 39.52 -12.44
CA ARG A 722 -9.34 38.46 -11.94
C ARG A 722 -10.75 38.99 -11.69
N GLN A 723 -10.88 40.14 -11.02
CA GLN A 723 -12.17 40.78 -10.74
C GLN A 723 -12.92 41.15 -12.03
N ASN A 724 -12.21 41.70 -13.03
CA ASN A 724 -12.80 42.07 -14.32
C ASN A 724 -13.33 40.86 -15.10
N ILE A 725 -12.56 39.76 -15.13
CA ILE A 725 -12.99 38.50 -15.79
C ILE A 725 -14.27 37.98 -15.13
N VAL A 726 -14.30 37.92 -13.80
CA VAL A 726 -15.46 37.42 -13.03
C VAL A 726 -16.69 38.33 -13.21
N ALA A 727 -16.51 39.66 -13.22
CA ALA A 727 -17.58 40.62 -13.45
C ALA A 727 -18.20 40.45 -14.84
N ARG A 728 -17.37 40.35 -15.89
CA ARG A 728 -17.82 40.12 -17.26
C ARG A 728 -18.56 38.80 -17.43
N ALA A 729 -18.06 37.73 -16.82
CA ALA A 729 -18.71 36.41 -16.82
C ALA A 729 -20.10 36.46 -16.17
N LYS A 730 -20.21 37.18 -15.04
CA LYS A 730 -21.49 37.38 -14.35
C LYS A 730 -22.49 38.17 -15.20
N GLU A 731 -22.05 39.24 -15.86
CA GLU A 731 -22.89 40.03 -16.76
C GLU A 731 -23.42 39.18 -17.93
N MET A 732 -22.57 38.36 -18.55
CA MET A 732 -22.97 37.47 -19.64
C MET A 732 -24.05 36.46 -19.21
N GLU A 733 -23.86 35.81 -18.06
CA GLU A 733 -24.81 34.82 -17.54
C GLU A 733 -26.15 35.48 -17.16
N GLN A 734 -26.13 36.71 -16.63
CA GLN A 734 -27.34 37.43 -16.21
C GLN A 734 -28.10 38.06 -17.38
N GLN A 735 -27.40 38.66 -18.34
CA GLN A 735 -28.01 39.36 -19.48
C GLN A 735 -28.40 38.43 -20.63
N LYS A 736 -27.89 37.19 -20.65
CA LYS A 736 -28.12 36.20 -21.72
C LYS A 736 -27.89 36.77 -23.12
N ASN A 737 -26.89 37.63 -23.26
CA ASN A 737 -26.54 38.42 -24.45
C ASN A 737 -26.07 37.59 -25.67
N GLY A 738 -26.24 36.27 -25.68
CA GLY A 738 -25.84 35.37 -26.76
C GLY A 738 -24.33 35.04 -26.79
N GLU A 739 -23.49 35.83 -26.12
CA GLU A 739 -22.06 35.56 -25.97
C GLU A 739 -21.81 34.37 -25.04
N ARG A 740 -20.67 33.70 -25.24
CA ARG A 740 -20.25 32.51 -24.49
C ARG A 740 -18.81 32.66 -24.03
N MET A 741 -18.55 32.25 -22.81
CA MET A 741 -17.22 32.35 -22.19
C MET A 741 -16.85 31.04 -21.49
N VAL A 742 -15.59 30.63 -21.66
CA VAL A 742 -14.96 29.55 -20.92
C VAL A 742 -13.80 30.14 -20.13
N ILE A 743 -13.80 29.92 -18.82
CA ILE A 743 -12.80 30.47 -17.91
C ILE A 743 -11.98 29.32 -17.35
N TYR A 744 -10.70 29.32 -17.69
CA TYR A 744 -9.73 28.40 -17.11
C TYR A 744 -9.19 28.94 -15.80
N VAL A 745 -9.14 28.10 -14.77
CA VAL A 745 -8.64 28.46 -13.44
C VAL A 745 -7.59 27.46 -12.98
N HIS A 746 -6.41 27.95 -12.61
CA HIS A 746 -5.35 27.15 -12.01
C HIS A 746 -5.34 27.25 -10.47
N LEU A 747 -5.83 26.24 -9.75
CA LEU A 747 -6.05 26.27 -8.29
C LEU A 747 -4.76 26.41 -7.47
N GLY A 748 -3.67 25.71 -7.85
CA GLY A 748 -2.42 25.68 -7.06
C GLY A 748 -1.69 27.02 -6.89
N THR A 749 -2.13 28.08 -7.58
CA THR A 749 -1.54 29.43 -7.47
C THR A 749 -2.57 30.56 -7.42
N THR A 750 -3.87 30.25 -7.53
CA THR A 750 -4.92 31.28 -7.57
C THR A 750 -5.71 31.35 -6.29
N THR A 751 -5.72 32.53 -5.68
CA THR A 751 -6.65 32.89 -4.62
C THR A 751 -8.03 33.15 -5.21
N LEU A 752 -8.70 32.09 -5.66
CA LEU A 752 -10.15 32.05 -5.67
C LEU A 752 -10.71 31.84 -4.24
N VAL A 753 -9.84 31.60 -3.25
CA VAL A 753 -10.19 31.52 -1.82
C VAL A 753 -11.01 32.75 -1.43
N GLY A 754 -12.20 32.52 -0.89
CA GLY A 754 -13.16 33.57 -0.51
C GLY A 754 -14.07 34.10 -1.63
N GLN A 755 -13.80 33.82 -2.92
CA GLN A 755 -14.62 34.37 -4.01
C GLN A 755 -16.00 33.71 -4.12
N ASN A 756 -17.01 34.51 -4.45
CA ASN A 756 -18.37 34.06 -4.72
C ASN A 756 -18.60 33.88 -6.23
N LEU A 757 -18.77 32.64 -6.67
CA LEU A 757 -19.01 32.26 -8.07
C LEU A 757 -20.41 31.70 -8.31
N SER A 758 -21.35 31.95 -7.39
CA SER A 758 -22.71 31.40 -7.42
C SER A 758 -23.59 31.89 -8.59
N PHE A 759 -23.05 32.70 -9.51
CA PHE A 759 -23.73 33.05 -10.75
C PHE A 759 -23.56 31.98 -11.82
N SER A 760 -22.47 31.20 -11.78
CA SER A 760 -22.24 30.10 -12.72
C SER A 760 -22.76 28.79 -12.16
N CYS A 761 -23.31 27.96 -13.04
CA CYS A 761 -23.92 26.68 -12.71
C CYS A 761 -23.09 25.47 -13.18
N ARG A 762 -21.95 25.70 -13.87
CA ARG A 762 -21.23 24.64 -14.57
C ARG A 762 -19.74 24.68 -14.34
N LEU A 763 -19.22 23.56 -13.84
CA LEU A 763 -17.80 23.37 -13.49
C LEU A 763 -17.25 22.08 -14.10
N ILE A 764 -16.08 22.12 -14.73
CA ILE A 764 -15.38 20.93 -15.24
C ILE A 764 -13.99 20.87 -14.61
N VAL A 765 -13.67 19.78 -13.93
CA VAL A 765 -12.36 19.51 -13.33
C VAL A 765 -11.54 18.66 -14.29
N LEU A 766 -10.38 19.16 -14.69
CA LEU A 766 -9.56 18.58 -15.77
C LEU A 766 -8.59 17.48 -15.29
N ASN A 767 -8.36 17.37 -13.98
CA ASN A 767 -7.28 16.57 -13.39
C ASN A 767 -7.74 15.31 -12.67
N GLY A 768 -8.83 14.69 -13.13
CA GLY A 768 -9.47 13.61 -12.38
C GLY A 768 -9.86 14.07 -10.97
N PHE A 769 -10.10 13.10 -10.10
CA PHE A 769 -10.25 13.39 -8.67
C PHE A 769 -8.92 13.89 -8.11
N PRO A 770 -8.90 15.01 -7.38
CA PRO A 770 -7.69 15.46 -6.71
C PRO A 770 -7.30 14.48 -5.61
N TRP A 771 -6.04 14.58 -5.19
CA TRP A 771 -5.52 13.79 -4.06
C TRP A 771 -6.22 14.12 -2.74
N ASN A 772 -6.78 15.33 -2.65
CA ASN A 772 -7.51 15.86 -1.51
C ASN A 772 -8.93 16.26 -1.95
N ILE A 773 -9.92 15.41 -1.68
CA ILE A 773 -11.33 15.71 -2.04
C ILE A 773 -11.86 16.94 -1.30
N THR A 774 -11.31 17.27 -0.13
CA THR A 774 -11.57 18.51 0.61
C THR A 774 -11.36 19.76 -0.25
N GLU A 775 -10.31 19.81 -1.06
CA GLU A 775 -10.04 20.94 -1.97
C GLU A 775 -11.09 21.03 -3.09
N LEU A 776 -11.51 19.90 -3.65
CA LEU A 776 -12.62 19.85 -4.61
C LEU A 776 -13.91 20.34 -3.96
N SER A 777 -14.23 19.84 -2.77
CA SER A 777 -15.41 20.24 -1.99
C SER A 777 -15.41 21.75 -1.74
N GLN A 778 -14.28 22.34 -1.34
CA GLN A 778 -14.14 23.79 -1.20
C GLN A 778 -14.34 24.54 -2.53
N GLY A 779 -13.83 23.99 -3.64
CA GLY A 779 -14.04 24.54 -4.97
C GLY A 779 -15.52 24.58 -5.36
N ILE A 780 -16.22 23.46 -5.14
CA ILE A 780 -17.66 23.32 -5.44
C ILE A 780 -18.51 24.27 -4.59
N ALA A 781 -18.19 24.41 -3.30
CA ALA A 781 -18.91 25.31 -2.38
C ALA A 781 -18.90 26.79 -2.81
N ARG A 782 -18.01 27.20 -3.73
CA ARG A 782 -18.01 28.56 -4.30
C ARG A 782 -19.09 28.77 -5.36
N PHE A 783 -19.53 27.70 -6.00
CA PHE A 783 -20.60 27.67 -7.01
C PHE A 783 -21.94 27.32 -6.35
N ALA A 784 -21.95 26.26 -5.52
CA ALA A 784 -23.10 25.78 -4.77
C ALA A 784 -23.27 26.57 -3.47
N ARG A 785 -23.77 27.81 -3.61
CA ARG A 785 -24.22 28.63 -2.48
C ARG A 785 -25.74 28.67 -2.40
N GLU A 786 -26.23 29.03 -1.21
CA GLU A 786 -27.65 29.16 -0.90
C GLU A 786 -28.41 29.92 -2.02
N GLY A 787 -29.45 29.29 -2.54
CA GLY A 787 -30.28 29.80 -3.64
C GLY A 787 -29.83 29.40 -5.06
N ASN A 788 -28.64 28.80 -5.24
CA ASN A 788 -28.16 28.31 -6.55
C ASN A 788 -27.82 26.81 -6.58
N GLU A 789 -27.76 26.15 -5.42
CA GLU A 789 -27.37 24.73 -5.29
C GLU A 789 -28.04 23.77 -6.29
N PRO A 790 -29.37 23.81 -6.55
CA PRO A 790 -30.00 22.81 -7.42
C PRO A 790 -29.53 22.84 -8.87
N ASN A 791 -28.94 23.96 -9.31
CA ASN A 791 -28.54 24.17 -10.70
C ASN A 791 -27.05 23.86 -10.94
N VAL A 792 -26.26 23.65 -9.89
CA VAL A 792 -24.82 23.43 -10.01
C VAL A 792 -24.52 22.01 -10.45
N SER A 793 -23.73 21.88 -11.51
CA SER A 793 -23.27 20.61 -12.07
C SER A 793 -21.75 20.61 -12.27
N VAL A 794 -21.09 19.63 -11.66
CA VAL A 794 -19.64 19.47 -11.67
C VAL A 794 -19.28 18.18 -12.41
N SER A 795 -18.41 18.26 -13.41
CA SER A 795 -17.88 17.06 -14.06
C SER A 795 -16.40 16.90 -13.76
N VAL A 796 -16.01 15.70 -13.37
CA VAL A 796 -14.60 15.36 -13.13
C VAL A 796 -14.11 14.49 -14.28
N MET A 797 -13.21 15.03 -15.11
CA MET A 797 -12.66 14.32 -16.26
C MET A 797 -11.69 13.25 -15.80
N GLN A 798 -11.94 11.98 -16.14
CA GLN A 798 -11.11 10.86 -15.68
C GLN A 798 -10.94 9.80 -16.78
N PRO A 799 -9.78 9.12 -16.88
CA PRO A 799 -9.66 7.96 -17.75
C PRO A 799 -10.72 6.90 -17.41
N ASP A 800 -11.20 6.19 -18.42
CA ASP A 800 -12.11 5.06 -18.24
C ASP A 800 -11.50 4.02 -17.27
N PRO A 801 -12.23 3.55 -16.24
CA PRO A 801 -11.71 2.60 -15.26
C PRO A 801 -11.18 1.29 -15.87
N SER A 802 -11.69 0.90 -17.05
CA SER A 802 -11.23 -0.29 -17.78
C SER A 802 -9.81 -0.18 -18.34
N GLU A 803 -9.25 1.03 -18.41
CA GLU A 803 -7.87 1.27 -18.86
C GLU A 803 -6.83 1.05 -17.73
N GLU A 804 -7.28 0.78 -16.49
CA GLU A 804 -6.44 0.53 -15.31
C GLU A 804 -5.29 1.55 -15.16
N THR A 805 -5.60 2.86 -15.22
CA THR A 805 -4.58 3.90 -15.07
C THR A 805 -4.34 4.26 -13.61
N LEU A 806 -3.19 4.90 -13.35
CA LEU A 806 -2.84 5.52 -12.07
C LEU A 806 -3.99 6.36 -11.46
N TYR A 807 -4.82 7.01 -12.26
CA TYR A 807 -5.95 7.81 -11.79
C TYR A 807 -6.96 7.03 -10.95
N LEU A 808 -7.17 5.74 -11.25
CA LEU A 808 -8.05 4.88 -10.46
C LEU A 808 -7.51 4.71 -9.03
N GLY A 809 -6.21 4.44 -8.90
CA GLY A 809 -5.55 4.35 -7.59
C GLY A 809 -5.55 5.67 -6.83
N ILE A 810 -5.45 6.81 -7.54
CA ILE A 810 -5.55 8.15 -6.94
C ILE A 810 -6.95 8.38 -6.37
N GLU A 811 -7.99 8.11 -7.16
CA GLU A 811 -9.38 8.30 -6.75
C GLU A 811 -9.70 7.46 -5.49
N GLN A 812 -9.39 6.16 -5.53
CA GLN A 812 -9.65 5.25 -4.41
C GLN A 812 -8.97 5.74 -3.13
N ARG A 813 -7.69 6.13 -3.23
CA ARG A 813 -6.94 6.68 -2.10
C ARG A 813 -7.56 7.98 -1.59
N ALA A 814 -7.91 8.90 -2.48
CA ALA A 814 -8.48 10.19 -2.11
C ALA A 814 -9.84 10.04 -1.42
N ARG A 815 -10.67 9.08 -1.85
CA ARG A 815 -11.96 8.74 -1.23
C ARG A 815 -11.79 8.16 0.16
N HIS A 816 -10.92 7.16 0.35
CA HIS A 816 -10.65 6.59 1.67
C HIS A 816 -10.12 7.64 2.65
N LYS A 817 -9.20 8.47 2.16
CA LYS A 817 -8.62 9.57 2.92
C LYS A 817 -9.68 10.59 3.36
N PHE A 818 -10.55 10.99 2.44
CA PHE A 818 -11.65 11.90 2.73
C PHE A 818 -12.64 11.32 3.75
N ALA A 819 -12.99 10.03 3.61
CA ALA A 819 -13.87 9.34 4.53
C ALA A 819 -13.28 9.31 5.96
N ALA A 820 -12.00 9.00 6.11
CA ALA A 820 -11.32 9.01 7.42
C ALA A 820 -11.27 10.42 8.03
N ILE A 821 -10.95 11.44 7.23
CA ILE A 821 -10.95 12.85 7.67
C ILE A 821 -12.34 13.29 8.11
N GLN A 822 -13.39 12.96 7.35
CA GLN A 822 -14.77 13.24 7.75
C GLN A 822 -15.13 12.48 9.02
N ARG A 823 -14.72 11.21 9.17
CA ARG A 823 -14.93 10.46 10.41
C ARG A 823 -14.32 11.18 11.62
N ALA A 824 -13.08 11.65 11.54
CA ALA A 824 -12.48 12.43 12.63
C ALA A 824 -13.23 13.76 12.88
N THR A 825 -13.58 14.50 11.82
CA THR A 825 -14.15 15.86 11.89
C THR A 825 -15.55 15.91 12.52
N TYR A 826 -16.37 14.87 12.39
CA TYR A 826 -17.71 14.82 13.00
C TYR A 826 -17.80 13.82 14.18
N GLY A 827 -16.68 13.58 14.88
CA GLY A 827 -16.72 12.97 16.22
C GLY A 827 -16.59 11.46 16.31
N GLY A 828 -15.73 10.87 15.49
CA GLY A 828 -15.56 9.42 15.40
C GLY A 828 -14.11 9.07 15.50
N THR A 829 -13.87 7.81 15.76
CA THR A 829 -12.55 7.38 16.16
C THR A 829 -11.69 7.13 14.94
N VAL A 830 -10.46 7.65 14.97
CA VAL A 830 -9.41 7.22 14.05
C VAL A 830 -8.83 5.94 14.62
N ALA A 831 -9.01 4.83 13.92
CA ALA A 831 -8.50 3.55 14.37
C ALA A 831 -7.18 3.21 13.66
N GLN A 832 -6.43 2.28 14.25
CA GLN A 832 -5.17 1.80 13.70
C GLN A 832 -5.32 1.30 12.25
N HIS A 833 -6.47 0.68 11.91
CA HIS A 833 -6.75 0.27 10.53
C HIS A 833 -6.81 1.46 9.55
N ASP A 834 -7.37 2.62 9.93
CA ASP A 834 -7.42 3.81 9.08
C ASP A 834 -6.00 4.31 8.77
N ILE A 835 -5.14 4.33 9.79
CA ILE A 835 -3.73 4.71 9.68
C ILE A 835 -2.99 3.71 8.78
N GLU A 836 -3.24 2.41 8.92
CA GLU A 836 -2.63 1.36 8.11
C GLU A 836 -3.05 1.41 6.63
N HIS A 837 -4.31 1.73 6.35
CA HIS A 837 -4.84 1.85 4.98
C HIS A 837 -4.32 3.10 4.26
N LEU A 838 -4.17 4.22 4.97
CA LEU A 838 -3.69 5.47 4.41
C LEU A 838 -2.16 5.56 4.35
N GLY A 839 -1.49 4.79 5.22
CA GLY A 839 -0.05 4.77 5.42
C GLY A 839 0.45 5.99 6.21
N GLU A 840 1.62 5.86 6.87
CA GLU A 840 2.25 7.00 7.56
C GLU A 840 2.88 8.00 6.58
N GLY A 841 2.42 9.25 6.52
CA GLY A 841 3.18 10.35 5.90
C GLY A 841 2.97 10.59 4.40
N ASP A 842 3.60 11.67 3.92
CA ASP A 842 3.45 12.21 2.57
C ASP A 842 3.95 11.24 1.50
N ILE A 843 3.33 11.25 0.31
CA ILE A 843 3.73 10.44 -0.85
C ILE A 843 5.21 10.68 -1.19
N GLY A 844 5.80 11.83 -0.87
CA GLY A 844 7.25 12.07 -0.97
C GLY A 844 8.11 11.07 -0.17
N ASP A 845 7.68 10.68 1.04
CA ASP A 845 8.34 9.67 1.87
C ASP A 845 8.04 8.24 1.39
N ILE A 846 6.86 8.02 0.81
CA ILE A 846 6.47 6.80 0.08
C ILE A 846 7.37 6.58 -1.14
N VAL A 847 7.61 7.66 -1.88
CA VAL A 847 8.38 7.68 -3.11
C VAL A 847 9.87 7.52 -2.83
N SER A 848 10.40 8.11 -1.75
CA SER A 848 11.82 8.01 -1.38
C SER A 848 12.25 6.64 -0.82
N GLY A 849 11.30 5.72 -0.62
CA GLY A 849 11.58 4.34 -0.20
C GLY A 849 12.07 4.21 1.25
N LYS A 850 11.93 5.26 2.08
CA LYS A 850 12.38 5.27 3.48
C LYS A 850 11.43 4.55 4.44
N LYS A 851 10.15 4.36 4.07
CA LYS A 851 9.17 3.64 4.89
C LYS A 851 8.49 2.50 4.09
N ARG A 852 8.24 1.37 4.76
CA ARG A 852 7.58 0.19 4.18
C ARG A 852 6.06 0.38 4.26
N TYR A 853 5.37 0.42 3.13
CA TYR A 853 3.89 0.41 3.11
C TYR A 853 3.34 -0.99 2.86
N LYS A 854 2.22 -1.28 3.53
CA LYS A 854 1.40 -2.48 3.34
C LYS A 854 0.32 -2.25 2.27
N TYR A 855 -0.22 -1.03 2.08
CA TYR A 855 -1.28 -0.73 1.10
C TYR A 855 -1.12 0.64 0.42
N GLY A 856 -1.63 0.77 -0.79
CA GLY A 856 -1.06 1.56 -1.90
C GLY A 856 -0.65 0.68 -3.09
N SER A 857 -1.02 -0.61 -3.08
CA SER A 857 -0.73 -1.62 -4.12
C SER A 857 -1.05 -1.13 -5.53
N ASP A 858 -2.17 -0.45 -5.72
CA ASP A 858 -2.63 -0.06 -7.05
C ASP A 858 -1.78 1.09 -7.61
N ILE A 859 -1.48 2.10 -6.80
CA ILE A 859 -0.53 3.16 -7.18
C ILE A 859 0.88 2.58 -7.35
N LEU A 860 1.34 1.73 -6.42
CA LEU A 860 2.67 1.14 -6.44
C LEU A 860 2.88 0.20 -7.64
N ARG A 861 1.83 -0.47 -8.13
CA ARG A 861 1.86 -1.26 -9.37
C ARG A 861 2.25 -0.39 -10.57
N HIS A 862 1.79 0.86 -10.62
CA HIS A 862 2.16 1.78 -11.70
C HIS A 862 3.53 2.43 -11.51
N LEU A 863 3.98 2.59 -10.27
CA LEU A 863 5.28 3.21 -10.00
C LEU A 863 6.44 2.23 -10.14
N ARG A 864 6.18 0.92 -9.99
CA ARG A 864 7.16 -0.14 -10.16
C ARG A 864 7.26 -0.57 -11.61
N THR A 865 8.48 -0.78 -12.07
CA THR A 865 8.71 -1.55 -13.31
C THR A 865 8.33 -3.01 -13.07
N SER A 866 8.00 -3.72 -14.15
CA SER A 866 7.80 -5.17 -14.10
C SER A 866 8.95 -5.91 -13.43
N MET A 867 10.18 -5.39 -13.54
CA MET A 867 11.38 -5.96 -12.93
C MET A 867 11.50 -5.71 -11.43
N GLN A 868 11.06 -4.54 -10.96
CA GLN A 868 11.00 -4.24 -9.52
C GLN A 868 9.92 -5.08 -8.83
N GLU A 869 8.78 -5.31 -9.49
CA GLU A 869 7.76 -6.25 -9.01
C GLU A 869 8.31 -7.67 -8.90
N VAL A 870 8.96 -8.16 -9.97
CA VAL A 870 9.60 -9.48 -9.98
C VAL A 870 10.66 -9.60 -8.89
N ALA A 871 11.51 -8.59 -8.70
CA ALA A 871 12.51 -8.57 -7.63
C ALA A 871 11.90 -8.58 -6.22
N LEU A 872 10.70 -7.99 -6.05
CA LEU A 872 9.95 -8.06 -4.79
C LEU A 872 9.28 -9.42 -4.59
N TRP A 873 8.89 -10.11 -5.67
CA TRP A 873 8.45 -11.50 -5.59
C TRP A 873 9.59 -12.44 -5.23
N PHE A 874 10.80 -12.16 -5.71
CA PHE A 874 12.02 -12.87 -5.31
C PHE A 874 12.46 -12.60 -3.85
N LYS A 875 11.80 -11.68 -3.12
CA LYS A 875 12.19 -11.32 -1.75
C LYS A 875 11.61 -12.30 -0.70
N PRO A 876 10.28 -12.56 -0.62
CA PRO A 876 9.73 -13.65 0.20
C PRO A 876 10.29 -15.02 -0.16
N GLN A 877 10.63 -15.19 -1.43
CA GLN A 877 11.29 -16.36 -1.99
C GLN A 877 12.69 -16.65 -1.42
N ARG A 878 13.39 -15.64 -0.88
CA ARG A 878 14.65 -15.85 -0.13
C ARG A 878 14.43 -16.22 1.33
N ASP A 879 13.23 -15.92 1.83
CA ASP A 879 12.82 -16.14 3.22
C ASP A 879 12.10 -17.51 3.36
N ALA A 880 11.59 -18.07 2.26
CA ALA A 880 10.94 -19.39 2.20
C ALA A 880 11.91 -20.47 1.69
N LYS A 881 11.88 -21.67 2.28
CA LYS A 881 12.68 -22.81 1.81
C LYS A 881 12.28 -23.19 0.37
N HIS A 882 13.27 -23.39 -0.50
CA HIS A 882 13.02 -23.72 -1.90
C HIS A 882 12.31 -25.09 -1.98
N GLY A 883 11.13 -25.16 -2.64
CA GLY A 883 10.33 -26.39 -2.71
C GLY A 883 9.29 -26.58 -1.58
N SER A 884 9.21 -25.65 -0.62
CA SER A 884 8.16 -25.55 0.40
C SER A 884 6.74 -25.40 -0.18
N LYS A 885 5.71 -25.63 0.64
CA LYS A 885 4.29 -25.48 0.25
C LYS A 885 4.01 -24.04 -0.19
N GLU A 886 4.59 -23.06 0.50
CA GLU A 886 4.50 -21.62 0.20
C GLU A 886 5.15 -21.28 -1.15
N TRP A 887 6.29 -21.92 -1.44
CA TRP A 887 6.97 -21.77 -2.73
C TRP A 887 6.14 -22.32 -3.89
N ARG A 888 5.51 -23.50 -3.71
CA ARG A 888 4.64 -24.12 -4.71
C ARG A 888 3.40 -23.28 -4.98
N GLN A 889 2.72 -22.82 -3.93
CA GLN A 889 1.55 -21.93 -4.06
C GLN A 889 1.91 -20.62 -4.79
N PHE A 890 3.07 -20.03 -4.48
CA PHE A 890 3.56 -18.86 -5.20
C PHE A 890 3.74 -19.15 -6.70
N LEU A 891 4.33 -20.28 -7.06
CA LEU A 891 4.57 -20.65 -8.46
C LEU A 891 3.26 -20.96 -9.21
N GLU A 892 2.27 -21.54 -8.54
CA GLU A 892 0.92 -21.72 -9.10
C GLU A 892 0.25 -20.38 -9.40
N GLU A 893 0.38 -19.38 -8.52
CA GLU A 893 -0.27 -18.08 -8.70
C GLU A 893 0.48 -17.13 -9.65
N LYS A 894 1.82 -17.15 -9.65
CA LYS A 894 2.67 -16.12 -10.29
C LYS A 894 3.74 -16.69 -11.23
N GLY A 895 3.87 -18.01 -11.34
CA GLY A 895 4.94 -18.67 -12.10
C GLY A 895 4.95 -18.33 -13.59
N GLU A 896 3.78 -18.21 -14.23
CA GLU A 896 3.69 -17.84 -15.65
C GLU A 896 4.13 -16.40 -15.90
N VAL A 897 3.67 -15.45 -15.07
CA VAL A 897 4.03 -14.04 -15.18
C VAL A 897 5.53 -13.85 -14.93
N LEU A 898 6.08 -14.57 -13.96
CA LEU A 898 7.50 -14.59 -13.66
C LEU A 898 8.32 -15.09 -14.85
N ALA A 899 7.94 -16.22 -15.44
CA ALA A 899 8.61 -16.81 -16.60
C ALA A 899 8.59 -15.85 -17.79
N LEU A 900 7.41 -15.32 -18.16
CA LEU A 900 7.26 -14.37 -19.27
C LEU A 900 8.14 -13.12 -19.10
N LYS A 901 8.12 -12.49 -17.91
CA LYS A 901 8.92 -11.30 -17.62
C LYS A 901 10.43 -11.59 -17.66
N TYR A 902 10.85 -12.73 -17.10
CA TYR A 902 12.26 -13.16 -17.12
C TYR A 902 12.76 -13.33 -18.57
N THR A 903 11.98 -13.99 -19.42
CA THR A 903 12.38 -14.20 -20.84
C THR A 903 12.58 -12.93 -21.63
N ARG A 904 11.80 -11.86 -21.41
CA ARG A 904 11.92 -10.63 -22.21
C ARG A 904 13.31 -9.99 -22.09
N LYS A 905 14.04 -10.26 -21.00
CA LYS A 905 15.34 -9.65 -20.70
C LYS A 905 16.45 -10.68 -20.48
N TRP A 906 16.22 -11.95 -20.80
CA TRP A 906 17.09 -13.07 -20.43
C TRP A 906 18.55 -12.92 -20.91
N LYS A 907 18.79 -12.43 -22.14
CA LYS A 907 20.16 -12.19 -22.65
C LYS A 907 20.95 -11.12 -21.88
N LYS A 908 20.29 -10.35 -21.03
CA LYS A 908 20.89 -9.28 -20.22
C LYS A 908 21.04 -9.68 -18.75
N THR A 909 20.82 -10.96 -18.42
CA THR A 909 20.86 -11.47 -17.04
C THR A 909 22.21 -12.07 -16.68
N THR A 910 22.50 -12.05 -15.38
CA THR A 910 23.63 -12.80 -14.81
C THR A 910 23.57 -14.30 -15.14
N GLN A 911 22.36 -14.88 -15.18
CA GLN A 911 22.19 -16.31 -15.47
C GLN A 911 22.55 -16.66 -16.92
N TRP A 912 22.32 -15.76 -17.90
CA TRP A 912 22.76 -15.97 -19.28
C TRP A 912 24.28 -15.96 -19.41
N ASN A 913 24.94 -14.97 -18.82
CA ASN A 913 26.40 -14.91 -18.81
C ASN A 913 27.02 -16.10 -18.05
N ASN A 914 26.37 -16.56 -16.96
CA ASN A 914 26.74 -17.77 -16.26
C ASN A 914 26.55 -19.04 -17.10
N ALA A 915 25.46 -19.14 -17.86
CA ALA A 915 25.25 -20.27 -18.76
C ALA A 915 26.34 -20.36 -19.83
N LYS A 916 26.79 -19.22 -20.37
CA LYS A 916 27.94 -19.16 -21.30
C LYS A 916 29.26 -19.56 -20.65
N PHE A 917 29.52 -19.04 -19.46
CA PHE A 917 30.70 -19.42 -18.68
C PHE A 917 30.72 -20.93 -18.41
N ASN A 918 29.60 -21.50 -17.94
CA ASN A 918 29.47 -22.93 -17.69
C ASN A 918 29.59 -23.74 -18.98
N ALA A 919 29.02 -23.26 -20.10
CA ALA A 919 29.18 -23.91 -21.41
C ALA A 919 30.66 -24.02 -21.82
N GLY A 920 31.43 -22.93 -21.70
CA GLY A 920 32.86 -22.96 -21.97
C GLY A 920 33.64 -23.88 -21.01
N LEU A 921 33.29 -23.89 -19.72
CA LEU A 921 33.89 -24.83 -18.75
C LEU A 921 33.65 -26.29 -19.12
N ILE A 922 32.43 -26.63 -19.54
CA ILE A 922 32.06 -27.99 -19.96
C ILE A 922 32.88 -28.40 -21.19
N GLU A 923 33.06 -27.51 -22.16
CA GLU A 923 33.89 -27.78 -23.34
C GLU A 923 35.37 -28.02 -22.97
N HIS A 924 35.92 -27.27 -22.02
CA HIS A 924 37.27 -27.52 -21.50
C HIS A 924 37.39 -28.86 -20.76
N LEU A 925 36.37 -29.25 -19.98
CA LEU A 925 36.35 -30.52 -19.27
C LEU A 925 36.19 -31.72 -20.24
N GLU A 926 35.42 -31.56 -21.31
CA GLU A 926 35.28 -32.54 -22.39
C GLU A 926 36.59 -32.71 -23.18
N THR A 927 37.23 -31.61 -23.59
CA THR A 927 38.49 -31.62 -24.38
C THR A 927 39.67 -32.13 -23.57
N GLY A 928 39.70 -31.84 -22.26
CA GLY A 928 40.67 -32.41 -21.31
C GLY A 928 40.47 -33.90 -21.02
N GLY A 929 39.42 -34.53 -21.57
CA GLY A 929 39.11 -35.95 -21.36
C GLY A 929 38.58 -36.28 -19.96
N ILE A 930 38.19 -35.26 -19.19
CA ILE A 930 37.67 -35.39 -17.81
C ILE A 930 36.21 -35.85 -17.88
N ILE A 931 35.41 -35.27 -18.78
CA ILE A 931 34.04 -35.73 -19.08
C ILE A 931 34.09 -36.64 -20.31
N GLN A 932 33.64 -37.89 -20.13
CA GLN A 932 33.74 -38.92 -21.19
C GLN A 932 32.39 -39.32 -21.79
N GLY A 933 31.29 -39.25 -21.04
CA GLY A 933 29.94 -39.52 -21.54
C GLY A 933 29.18 -38.28 -22.06
N ASP A 934 27.93 -38.48 -22.46
CA ASP A 934 27.14 -37.53 -23.25
C ASP A 934 25.80 -37.11 -22.62
N GLN A 935 25.45 -37.64 -21.45
CA GLN A 935 24.19 -37.34 -20.74
C GLN A 935 24.43 -36.35 -19.59
N TYR A 936 23.82 -35.17 -19.66
CA TYR A 936 23.98 -34.07 -18.70
C TYR A 936 22.65 -33.73 -18.03
N LEU A 937 22.70 -33.28 -16.78
CA LEU A 937 21.56 -32.73 -16.04
C LEU A 937 21.82 -31.25 -15.74
N ASP A 938 20.95 -30.36 -16.18
CA ASP A 938 20.97 -28.93 -15.85
C ASP A 938 19.92 -28.65 -14.74
N ALA A 939 20.40 -28.47 -13.51
CA ALA A 939 19.61 -28.20 -12.32
C ALA A 939 19.51 -26.68 -12.07
N GLY A 940 18.29 -26.17 -11.95
CA GLY A 940 18.00 -24.73 -11.95
C GLY A 940 18.17 -24.08 -13.32
N CYS A 941 17.79 -24.82 -14.37
CA CYS A 941 18.09 -24.48 -15.77
C CYS A 941 17.46 -23.15 -16.27
N GLY A 942 16.46 -22.62 -15.55
CA GLY A 942 15.67 -21.48 -16.03
C GLY A 942 15.01 -21.80 -17.38
N PRO A 943 14.98 -20.87 -18.36
CA PRO A 943 14.41 -21.13 -19.69
C PRO A 943 15.38 -21.89 -20.61
N PHE A 944 15.96 -23.00 -20.16
CA PHE A 944 16.98 -23.81 -20.88
C PHE A 944 18.26 -23.06 -21.23
N SER A 945 18.76 -22.26 -20.28
CA SER A 945 19.87 -21.34 -20.52
C SER A 945 21.15 -22.06 -20.96
N LEU A 946 21.49 -23.20 -20.35
CA LEU A 946 22.67 -23.99 -20.71
C LEU A 946 22.54 -24.65 -22.08
N THR A 947 21.37 -25.22 -22.39
CA THR A 947 21.09 -25.82 -23.71
C THR A 947 21.24 -24.80 -24.83
N LEU A 948 20.78 -23.57 -24.60
CA LEU A 948 20.92 -22.46 -25.55
C LEU A 948 22.37 -21.98 -25.69
N ALA A 949 23.17 -22.03 -24.61
CA ALA A 949 24.58 -21.61 -24.63
C ALA A 949 25.50 -22.64 -25.30
N LEU A 950 25.29 -23.94 -25.05
CA LEU A 950 26.04 -25.03 -25.67
C LEU A 950 25.67 -25.25 -27.15
N GLY A 951 24.48 -24.79 -27.56
CA GLY A 951 23.95 -24.85 -28.93
C GLY A 951 23.73 -26.29 -29.45
N PRO A 952 22.94 -26.46 -30.53
CA PRO A 952 23.03 -27.66 -31.36
C PRO A 952 24.31 -27.54 -32.17
N VAL A 953 25.24 -28.47 -31.98
CA VAL A 953 26.47 -28.57 -32.77
C VAL A 953 26.14 -28.52 -34.27
N ALA A 954 26.49 -27.43 -34.95
CA ALA A 954 26.32 -27.30 -36.41
C ALA A 954 27.67 -27.09 -37.11
N VAL A 955 28.09 -28.17 -37.79
CA VAL A 955 28.89 -28.21 -39.03
C VAL A 955 30.34 -27.74 -38.92
N GLY A 956 31.28 -28.69 -38.74
CA GLY A 956 32.66 -28.48 -39.16
C GLY A 956 33.77 -29.35 -38.55
N SER A 957 33.55 -30.00 -37.40
CA SER A 957 34.60 -30.81 -36.75
C SER A 957 34.24 -32.30 -36.71
N ASN A 958 35.17 -33.15 -37.16
CA ASN A 958 35.01 -34.59 -37.38
C ASN A 958 34.90 -35.46 -36.11
N VAL A 959 34.51 -34.89 -34.96
CA VAL A 959 34.24 -35.66 -33.74
C VAL A 959 32.97 -35.11 -33.10
N GLN A 960 31.81 -35.60 -33.56
CA GLN A 960 30.51 -35.25 -33.02
C GLN A 960 30.26 -36.03 -31.72
N LYS A 961 30.28 -35.37 -30.56
CA LYS A 961 29.64 -35.92 -29.36
C LYS A 961 28.20 -35.38 -29.29
N LYS A 962 27.21 -36.26 -29.35
CA LYS A 962 25.78 -35.91 -29.27
C LYS A 962 25.41 -35.71 -27.79
N ARG A 963 25.38 -34.46 -27.31
CA ARG A 963 24.98 -34.14 -25.92
C ARG A 963 23.46 -34.34 -25.72
N ILE A 964 23.07 -35.00 -24.64
CA ILE A 964 21.68 -35.11 -24.17
C ILE A 964 21.60 -34.35 -22.85
N ILE A 965 20.93 -33.20 -22.84
CA ILE A 965 20.81 -32.34 -21.65
C ILE A 965 19.39 -32.46 -21.12
N ASP A 966 19.21 -33.15 -20.00
CA ASP A 966 17.96 -33.15 -19.25
C ASP A 966 17.92 -31.93 -18.33
N ASN A 967 16.74 -31.34 -18.14
CA ASN A 967 16.58 -30.07 -17.44
C ASN A 967 15.68 -30.22 -16.21
N LEU A 968 16.08 -29.63 -15.08
CA LEU A 968 15.36 -29.69 -13.81
C LEU A 968 15.16 -28.27 -13.26
N ASP A 969 13.91 -27.93 -12.95
CA ASP A 969 13.51 -26.64 -12.38
C ASP A 969 12.20 -26.80 -11.61
N LEU A 970 11.99 -25.96 -10.60
CA LEU A 970 10.76 -25.92 -9.80
C LEU A 970 9.63 -25.15 -10.49
N ASN A 971 9.91 -24.29 -11.48
CA ASN A 971 8.85 -23.55 -12.19
C ASN A 971 8.55 -24.18 -13.57
N PRO A 972 7.44 -24.94 -13.73
CA PRO A 972 7.11 -25.58 -15.00
C PRO A 972 6.85 -24.58 -16.15
N HIS A 973 6.50 -23.33 -15.84
CA HIS A 973 6.31 -22.29 -16.86
C HIS A 973 7.64 -21.88 -17.51
N MET A 974 8.79 -22.05 -16.83
CA MET A 974 10.11 -21.79 -17.42
C MET A 974 10.40 -22.77 -18.56
N PHE A 975 10.00 -24.03 -18.43
CA PHE A 975 10.12 -25.01 -19.52
C PHE A 975 9.26 -24.66 -20.72
N ARG A 976 8.01 -24.24 -20.52
CA ARG A 976 7.09 -23.85 -21.60
C ARG A 976 7.67 -22.71 -22.43
N VAL A 977 8.22 -21.72 -21.73
CA VAL A 977 8.88 -20.56 -22.34
C VAL A 977 10.19 -20.95 -23.02
N GLY A 978 11.05 -21.73 -22.37
CA GLY A 978 12.30 -22.22 -22.95
C GLY A 978 12.09 -23.05 -24.20
N ARG A 979 11.04 -23.89 -24.26
CA ARG A 979 10.70 -24.68 -25.46
C ARG A 979 10.41 -23.79 -26.65
N ARG A 980 9.69 -22.68 -26.43
CA ARG A 980 9.43 -21.69 -27.48
C ARG A 980 10.73 -21.06 -27.98
N MET A 981 11.66 -20.76 -27.09
CA MET A 981 12.97 -20.19 -27.48
C MET A 981 13.85 -21.18 -28.25
N LEU A 982 13.81 -22.47 -27.91
CA LEU A 982 14.47 -23.53 -28.67
C LEU A 982 13.88 -23.64 -30.08
N LEU A 983 12.54 -23.61 -30.20
CA LEU A 983 11.83 -23.61 -31.49
C LEU A 983 12.17 -22.37 -32.33
N ASP A 984 12.24 -21.18 -31.72
CA ASP A 984 12.66 -19.95 -32.38
C ASP A 984 14.11 -20.00 -32.91
N GLN A 985 14.94 -20.92 -32.40
CA GLN A 985 16.33 -21.17 -32.83
C GLN A 985 16.47 -22.45 -33.67
N GLU A 986 15.37 -23.01 -34.18
CA GLU A 986 15.34 -24.23 -35.00
C GLU A 986 15.92 -25.47 -34.30
N ILE A 987 15.88 -25.51 -32.96
CA ILE A 987 16.35 -26.64 -32.16
C ILE A 987 15.18 -27.60 -31.91
N GLU A 988 15.07 -28.65 -32.72
CA GLU A 988 13.93 -29.58 -32.70
C GLU A 988 13.98 -30.64 -31.59
N ASN A 989 15.16 -30.94 -31.05
CA ASN A 989 15.31 -31.92 -29.96
C ASN A 989 14.77 -31.32 -28.66
N VAL A 990 13.57 -31.72 -28.26
CA VAL A 990 12.95 -31.29 -27.00
C VAL A 990 13.67 -31.97 -25.82
N PRO A 991 14.32 -31.20 -24.93
CA PRO A 991 14.95 -31.75 -23.73
C PRO A 991 13.94 -32.44 -22.81
N GLN A 992 14.34 -33.53 -22.15
CA GLN A 992 13.53 -34.08 -21.05
C GLN A 992 13.51 -33.05 -19.92
N CYS A 993 12.32 -32.78 -19.37
CA CYS A 993 12.13 -31.78 -18.31
C CYS A 993 11.60 -32.47 -17.05
N PHE A 994 12.25 -32.25 -15.92
CA PHE A 994 11.85 -32.75 -14.62
C PHE A 994 11.40 -31.60 -13.72
N HIS A 995 10.23 -31.74 -13.12
CA HIS A 995 9.70 -30.77 -12.16
C HIS A 995 9.94 -31.28 -10.74
N ALA A 996 11.09 -30.93 -10.16
CA ALA A 996 11.52 -31.40 -8.85
C ALA A 996 12.45 -30.39 -8.16
N SER A 997 12.67 -30.55 -6.86
CA SER A 997 13.66 -29.79 -6.09
C SER A 997 15.06 -30.36 -6.32
N ILE A 998 16.10 -29.51 -6.24
CA ILE A 998 17.50 -29.98 -6.29
C ILE A 998 17.92 -30.78 -5.04
N THR A 999 17.18 -30.61 -3.94
CA THR A 999 17.37 -31.37 -2.68
C THR A 999 16.66 -32.72 -2.67
N ASP A 1000 15.75 -32.97 -3.60
CA ASP A 1000 15.06 -34.27 -3.73
C ASP A 1000 14.75 -34.54 -5.20
N MET A 1001 15.68 -35.20 -5.86
CA MET A 1001 15.57 -35.61 -7.26
C MET A 1001 15.22 -37.10 -7.38
N SER A 1002 15.13 -37.84 -6.26
CA SER A 1002 15.08 -39.30 -6.18
C SER A 1002 13.94 -39.93 -6.99
N GLN A 1003 12.80 -39.25 -7.05
CA GLN A 1003 11.60 -39.74 -7.74
C GLN A 1003 11.57 -39.40 -9.24
N CYS A 1004 12.42 -38.48 -9.70
CA CYS A 1004 12.35 -37.92 -11.06
C CYS A 1004 13.62 -38.20 -11.87
N VAL A 1005 14.78 -38.23 -11.21
CA VAL A 1005 16.10 -38.33 -11.84
C VAL A 1005 16.69 -39.69 -11.49
N PRO A 1006 17.00 -40.54 -12.48
CA PRO A 1006 17.51 -41.89 -12.23
C PRO A 1006 18.97 -41.91 -11.74
N ASP A 1007 19.28 -42.88 -10.88
CA ASP A 1007 20.61 -43.11 -10.31
C ASP A 1007 21.67 -43.40 -11.38
N GLY A 1008 22.85 -42.80 -11.25
CA GLY A 1008 24.03 -43.12 -12.04
C GLY A 1008 23.92 -42.87 -13.55
N LYS A 1009 22.93 -42.08 -14.00
CA LYS A 1009 22.67 -41.83 -15.43
C LYS A 1009 23.62 -40.77 -16.01
N TYR A 1010 23.95 -39.72 -15.25
CA TYR A 1010 24.53 -38.51 -15.81
C TYR A 1010 26.06 -38.47 -15.72
N SER A 1011 26.70 -38.04 -16.81
CA SER A 1011 28.15 -37.77 -16.85
C SER A 1011 28.50 -36.37 -16.33
N LEU A 1012 27.53 -35.45 -16.30
CA LEU A 1012 27.65 -34.11 -15.74
C LEU A 1012 26.36 -33.70 -15.05
N VAL A 1013 26.47 -33.11 -13.87
CA VAL A 1013 25.39 -32.35 -13.22
C VAL A 1013 25.84 -30.90 -13.10
N ASN A 1014 25.10 -29.98 -13.72
CA ASN A 1014 25.31 -28.54 -13.64
C ASN A 1014 24.26 -27.91 -12.71
N CYS A 1015 24.70 -27.18 -11.69
CA CYS A 1015 23.84 -26.44 -10.77
C CYS A 1015 24.21 -24.95 -10.83
N ALA A 1016 23.48 -24.20 -11.66
CA ALA A 1016 23.81 -22.81 -11.98
C ALA A 1016 23.00 -21.81 -11.15
N LEU A 1017 23.63 -21.15 -10.18
CA LEU A 1017 23.04 -20.12 -9.30
C LEU A 1017 21.80 -20.57 -8.50
N ALA A 1018 21.34 -21.82 -8.65
CA ALA A 1018 20.15 -22.34 -7.99
C ALA A 1018 20.30 -22.36 -6.47
N LEU A 1019 21.52 -22.67 -5.99
CA LEU A 1019 21.86 -22.65 -4.57
C LEU A 1019 21.87 -21.22 -3.97
N ASP A 1020 22.02 -20.16 -4.77
CA ASP A 1020 21.88 -18.78 -4.27
C ASP A 1020 20.44 -18.41 -3.91
N LEU A 1021 19.47 -19.20 -4.37
CA LEU A 1021 18.04 -19.05 -4.11
C LEU A 1021 17.58 -19.87 -2.90
N VAL A 1022 18.47 -20.71 -2.35
CA VAL A 1022 18.25 -21.50 -1.13
C VAL A 1022 18.56 -20.61 0.08
N GLY A 1023 17.70 -20.64 1.10
CA GLY A 1023 17.30 -19.49 1.95
C GLY A 1023 18.39 -18.73 2.72
N ARG A 1024 18.21 -17.41 2.87
CA ARG A 1024 19.07 -16.51 3.68
C ARG A 1024 18.25 -15.95 4.84
N GLU A 1025 18.20 -16.63 5.99
CA GLU A 1025 17.66 -15.97 7.19
C GLU A 1025 18.73 -15.02 7.75
N GLU A 1026 18.49 -13.71 7.66
CA GLU A 1026 19.14 -12.74 8.54
C GLU A 1026 18.68 -13.04 9.97
N GLY A 1027 19.49 -13.80 10.73
CA GLY A 1027 19.40 -13.84 12.19
C GLY A 1027 18.82 -15.09 12.85
N LYS A 1028 18.95 -16.31 12.29
CA LYS A 1028 18.70 -17.54 13.06
C LYS A 1028 19.72 -18.65 12.73
N GLU A 1029 20.25 -19.21 13.82
CA GLU A 1029 20.92 -20.50 14.02
C GLU A 1029 21.69 -21.10 12.83
N ASP A 1030 23.02 -21.12 12.99
CA ASP A 1030 24.02 -21.83 12.18
C ASP A 1030 23.57 -23.28 11.90
N GLY A 1031 23.09 -23.60 10.68
CA GLY A 1031 22.94 -25.01 10.27
C GLY A 1031 21.91 -25.37 9.19
N ILE A 1032 20.86 -24.56 8.96
CA ILE A 1032 19.78 -24.96 8.01
C ILE A 1032 20.26 -24.99 6.55
N LEU A 1033 21.02 -23.98 6.12
CA LEU A 1033 21.63 -23.93 4.78
C LEU A 1033 22.63 -25.06 4.55
N GLY A 1034 23.39 -25.42 5.59
CA GLY A 1034 24.33 -26.54 5.56
C GLY A 1034 23.62 -27.84 5.23
N ASN A 1035 22.48 -28.11 5.87
CA ASN A 1035 21.72 -29.35 5.65
C ASN A 1035 21.15 -29.46 4.22
N GLU A 1036 20.65 -28.37 3.64
CA GLU A 1036 20.12 -28.37 2.26
C GLU A 1036 21.25 -28.54 1.23
N MET A 1037 22.43 -27.94 1.47
CA MET A 1037 23.60 -28.14 0.64
C MET A 1037 24.12 -29.58 0.72
N VAL A 1038 24.17 -30.16 1.92
CA VAL A 1038 24.53 -31.58 2.17
C VAL A 1038 23.59 -32.51 1.39
N GLN A 1039 22.27 -32.31 1.53
CA GLN A 1039 21.27 -33.13 0.83
C GLN A 1039 21.37 -32.99 -0.69
N THR A 1040 21.60 -31.77 -1.19
CA THR A 1040 21.81 -31.51 -2.63
C THR A 1040 23.06 -32.22 -3.15
N LEU A 1041 24.17 -32.19 -2.41
CA LEU A 1041 25.39 -32.90 -2.78
C LEU A 1041 25.20 -34.42 -2.78
N CYS A 1042 24.38 -34.96 -1.86
CA CYS A 1042 23.97 -36.36 -1.87
C CYS A 1042 23.20 -36.75 -3.13
N GLU A 1043 22.20 -35.94 -3.49
CA GLU A 1043 21.38 -36.16 -4.69
C GLU A 1043 22.22 -36.02 -5.98
N PHE A 1044 23.16 -35.08 -6.03
CA PHE A 1044 24.09 -34.95 -7.14
C PHE A 1044 25.04 -36.14 -7.26
N ASN A 1045 25.58 -36.65 -6.14
CA ASN A 1045 26.39 -37.86 -6.18
C ASN A 1045 25.57 -39.03 -6.72
N ARG A 1046 24.34 -39.24 -6.22
CA ARG A 1046 23.44 -40.31 -6.68
C ARG A 1046 23.17 -40.24 -8.19
N ALA A 1047 22.89 -39.06 -8.72
CA ALA A 1047 22.59 -38.86 -10.15
C ALA A 1047 23.80 -39.10 -11.07
N LEU A 1048 25.03 -38.88 -10.57
CA LEU A 1048 26.27 -39.00 -11.34
C LEU A 1048 26.74 -40.46 -11.51
N VAL A 1049 27.15 -40.79 -12.73
CA VAL A 1049 27.76 -42.08 -13.08
C VAL A 1049 29.08 -42.29 -12.33
N PHE A 1050 29.30 -43.51 -11.87
CA PHE A 1050 30.57 -43.93 -11.29
C PHE A 1050 30.80 -45.42 -11.55
N ASN A 1051 31.74 -45.72 -12.44
CA ASN A 1051 32.19 -47.09 -12.76
C ASN A 1051 33.68 -47.09 -13.15
N ASP A 1052 34.25 -48.28 -13.35
CA ASP A 1052 35.69 -48.50 -13.60
C ASP A 1052 36.24 -47.75 -14.84
N GLN A 1053 35.38 -47.27 -15.73
CA GLN A 1053 35.77 -46.59 -16.97
C GLN A 1053 35.39 -45.10 -16.99
N HIS A 1054 34.37 -44.68 -16.24
CA HIS A 1054 33.80 -43.34 -16.29
C HIS A 1054 33.40 -42.83 -14.90
N ALA A 1055 33.84 -41.61 -14.58
CA ALA A 1055 33.45 -40.87 -13.40
C ALA A 1055 32.75 -39.57 -13.82
N GLY A 1056 31.57 -39.33 -13.26
CA GLY A 1056 30.79 -38.11 -13.53
C GLY A 1056 31.42 -36.86 -12.90
N VAL A 1057 31.02 -35.69 -13.41
CA VAL A 1057 31.48 -34.38 -12.96
C VAL A 1057 30.32 -33.56 -12.39
N LEU A 1058 30.56 -32.87 -11.29
CA LEU A 1058 29.64 -31.89 -10.70
C LEU A 1058 30.19 -30.48 -10.96
N LEU A 1059 29.35 -29.59 -11.49
CA LEU A 1059 29.65 -28.17 -11.64
C LEU A 1059 28.62 -27.36 -10.86
N ILE A 1060 29.08 -26.61 -9.86
CA ILE A 1060 28.26 -25.67 -9.08
C ILE A 1060 28.76 -24.26 -9.34
N THR A 1061 27.87 -23.33 -9.69
CA THR A 1061 28.21 -21.90 -9.75
C THR A 1061 27.32 -21.04 -8.87
N LEU A 1062 27.94 -20.06 -8.21
CA LEU A 1062 27.34 -19.14 -7.25
C LEU A 1062 27.74 -17.69 -7.59
N ASN A 1063 26.99 -16.70 -7.12
CA ASN A 1063 27.42 -15.30 -7.24
C ASN A 1063 28.74 -15.06 -6.46
N ASP A 1064 29.58 -14.17 -6.97
CA ASP A 1064 30.87 -13.77 -6.38
C ASP A 1064 30.82 -13.33 -4.90
N ARG A 1065 29.66 -12.88 -4.43
CA ARG A 1065 29.43 -12.39 -3.06
C ARG A 1065 28.72 -13.37 -2.13
N THR A 1066 28.51 -14.60 -2.57
CA THR A 1066 27.76 -15.60 -1.80
C THR A 1066 28.55 -16.12 -0.61
N MET A 1067 29.87 -16.24 -0.73
CA MET A 1067 30.77 -16.69 0.33
C MET A 1067 32.15 -16.07 0.18
N SER A 1068 32.93 -16.08 1.26
CA SER A 1068 34.35 -15.73 1.28
C SER A 1068 35.24 -16.83 0.67
N SER A 1069 36.49 -16.49 0.36
CA SER A 1069 37.47 -17.48 -0.11
C SER A 1069 37.76 -18.55 0.95
N GLU A 1070 37.69 -18.21 2.24
CA GLU A 1070 37.89 -19.16 3.35
C GLU A 1070 36.73 -20.17 3.43
N GLU A 1071 35.49 -19.70 3.30
CA GLU A 1071 34.30 -20.57 3.25
C GLU A 1071 34.31 -21.47 2.01
N LEU A 1072 34.77 -20.96 0.86
CA LEU A 1072 34.98 -21.78 -0.33
C LEU A 1072 36.00 -22.90 -0.07
N THR A 1073 37.11 -22.60 0.60
CA THR A 1073 38.10 -23.60 0.99
C THR A 1073 37.50 -24.63 1.96
N ASN A 1074 36.75 -24.19 2.96
CA ASN A 1074 36.07 -25.07 3.92
C ASN A 1074 35.11 -26.05 3.24
N ILE A 1075 34.32 -25.57 2.27
CA ILE A 1075 33.44 -26.42 1.46
C ILE A 1075 34.28 -27.42 0.64
N CYS A 1076 35.31 -26.94 -0.07
CA CYS A 1076 36.18 -27.78 -0.89
C CYS A 1076 36.86 -28.91 -0.08
N GLU A 1077 37.25 -28.63 1.17
CA GLU A 1077 37.86 -29.62 2.07
C GLU A 1077 36.88 -30.71 2.53
N GLN A 1078 35.58 -30.43 2.53
CA GLN A 1078 34.54 -31.38 2.97
C GLN A 1078 33.96 -32.21 1.81
N LEU A 1079 34.09 -31.76 0.56
CA LEU A 1079 33.59 -32.48 -0.63
C LEU A 1079 34.07 -33.94 -0.78
N PRO A 1080 35.30 -34.33 -0.35
CA PRO A 1080 35.71 -35.74 -0.33
C PRO A 1080 34.80 -36.65 0.49
N LEU A 1081 34.15 -36.16 1.56
CA LEU A 1081 33.19 -36.93 2.36
C LEU A 1081 31.95 -37.35 1.56
N PHE A 1082 31.64 -36.59 0.50
CA PHE A 1082 30.55 -36.87 -0.45
C PHE A 1082 31.01 -37.67 -1.67
N GLY A 1083 32.23 -38.22 -1.65
CA GLY A 1083 32.79 -38.96 -2.78
C GLY A 1083 33.18 -38.08 -3.96
N PHE A 1084 33.61 -36.84 -3.71
CA PHE A 1084 34.05 -35.89 -4.74
C PHE A 1084 35.51 -35.46 -4.58
N GLU A 1085 36.24 -35.44 -5.69
CA GLU A 1085 37.57 -34.84 -5.82
C GLU A 1085 37.45 -33.47 -6.46
N VAL A 1086 37.99 -32.43 -5.81
CA VAL A 1086 37.94 -31.05 -6.32
C VAL A 1086 38.93 -30.85 -7.46
N LEU A 1087 38.45 -30.37 -8.60
CA LEU A 1087 39.26 -30.01 -9.75
C LEU A 1087 39.77 -28.57 -9.59
N GLN A 1088 40.94 -28.42 -8.98
CA GLN A 1088 41.50 -27.12 -8.57
C GLN A 1088 41.65 -26.12 -9.74
N LEU A 1089 41.98 -26.59 -10.95
CA LEU A 1089 42.10 -25.70 -12.13
C LEU A 1089 40.78 -25.01 -12.51
N TYR A 1090 39.64 -25.62 -12.17
CA TYR A 1090 38.30 -25.18 -12.56
C TYR A 1090 37.47 -24.66 -11.36
N THR A 1091 38.07 -24.58 -10.17
CA THR A 1091 37.41 -24.18 -8.92
C THR A 1091 37.98 -22.86 -8.42
N GLY A 1092 37.15 -21.82 -8.29
CA GLY A 1092 37.59 -20.47 -7.94
C GLY A 1092 36.67 -19.37 -8.45
N VAL A 1093 37.17 -18.13 -8.52
CA VAL A 1093 36.43 -16.99 -9.09
C VAL A 1093 36.62 -16.99 -10.61
N GLY A 1094 35.55 -17.25 -11.35
CA GLY A 1094 35.48 -17.03 -12.79
C GLY A 1094 35.09 -15.58 -13.09
N GLN A 1095 35.79 -14.93 -14.02
CA GLN A 1095 35.51 -13.53 -14.40
C GLN A 1095 35.56 -13.31 -15.91
N SER A 1096 34.74 -12.39 -16.41
CA SER A 1096 34.79 -11.99 -17.82
C SER A 1096 36.02 -11.12 -18.13
N ILE A 1097 36.68 -11.34 -19.26
CA ILE A 1097 37.90 -10.59 -19.68
C ILE A 1097 37.70 -9.76 -20.95
N ASP A 1098 36.51 -9.81 -21.54
CA ASP A 1098 36.13 -9.16 -22.81
C ASP A 1098 35.84 -7.66 -22.72
N THR A 1099 35.58 -7.11 -21.53
CA THR A 1099 35.22 -5.68 -21.38
C THR A 1099 36.18 -4.95 -20.43
N GLY A 1100 37.08 -4.15 -20.99
CA GLY A 1100 38.08 -3.41 -20.24
C GLY A 1100 37.51 -2.28 -19.36
N THR A 1101 36.95 -2.60 -18.18
CA THR A 1101 36.97 -1.81 -16.92
C THR A 1101 35.67 -1.24 -16.29
N LYS A 1102 34.43 -1.53 -16.74
CA LYS A 1102 33.24 -1.04 -15.98
C LYS A 1102 32.19 -2.06 -15.56
N ASN A 1103 31.99 -3.15 -16.29
CA ASN A 1103 30.97 -4.16 -15.96
C ASN A 1103 31.55 -5.56 -16.11
N VAL A 1104 32.43 -5.96 -15.19
CA VAL A 1104 32.99 -7.32 -15.16
C VAL A 1104 31.93 -8.27 -14.58
N PHE A 1105 31.61 -9.33 -15.30
CA PHE A 1105 30.86 -10.47 -14.77
C PHE A 1105 31.79 -11.33 -13.92
N GLN A 1106 31.38 -11.69 -12.71
CA GLN A 1106 32.15 -12.54 -11.79
C GLN A 1106 31.21 -13.54 -11.11
N ASN A 1107 31.65 -14.79 -11.01
CA ASN A 1107 30.96 -15.86 -10.28
C ASN A 1107 31.98 -16.78 -9.60
N LEU A 1108 31.57 -17.44 -8.53
CA LEU A 1108 32.29 -18.55 -7.93
C LEU A 1108 31.91 -19.85 -8.65
N ALA A 1109 32.89 -20.68 -8.97
CA ALA A 1109 32.71 -22.00 -9.56
C ALA A 1109 33.38 -23.06 -8.70
N ILE A 1110 32.69 -24.19 -8.52
CA ILE A 1110 33.19 -25.41 -7.89
C ILE A 1110 32.99 -26.53 -8.89
N ALA A 1111 34.10 -27.14 -9.33
CA ALA A 1111 34.08 -28.27 -10.24
C ALA A 1111 34.69 -29.49 -9.55
N CYS A 1112 33.98 -30.60 -9.55
CA CYS A 1112 34.42 -31.81 -8.85
C CYS A 1112 34.17 -33.07 -9.68
N LYS A 1113 35.05 -34.05 -9.53
CA LYS A 1113 34.93 -35.37 -10.13
C LYS A 1113 34.45 -36.37 -9.08
N LYS A 1114 33.47 -37.23 -9.43
CA LYS A 1114 33.01 -38.29 -8.53
C LYS A 1114 34.07 -39.39 -8.41
N THR A 1115 34.49 -39.70 -7.19
CA THR A 1115 35.53 -40.71 -6.89
C THR A 1115 35.01 -41.91 -6.12
N SER A 1116 33.83 -41.81 -5.50
CA SER A 1116 33.17 -42.94 -4.86
C SER A 1116 31.66 -42.68 -4.72
N GLN A 1117 30.92 -43.74 -4.38
CA GLN A 1117 29.60 -43.57 -3.78
C GLN A 1117 29.76 -43.01 -2.35
N ILE A 1118 28.71 -42.38 -1.84
CA ILE A 1118 28.70 -41.81 -0.49
C ILE A 1118 28.73 -42.92 0.55
N ASP A 1119 29.67 -42.83 1.49
CA ASP A 1119 29.62 -43.59 2.72
C ASP A 1119 28.81 -42.81 3.76
N HIS A 1120 27.54 -43.20 3.93
CA HIS A 1120 26.63 -42.52 4.84
C HIS A 1120 27.07 -42.59 6.30
N ASN A 1121 27.84 -43.61 6.70
CA ASN A 1121 28.36 -43.72 8.06
C ASN A 1121 29.54 -42.77 8.28
N LEU A 1122 30.44 -42.67 7.29
CA LEU A 1122 31.53 -41.70 7.31
C LEU A 1122 30.99 -40.26 7.32
N LEU A 1123 29.97 -40.00 6.47
CA LEU A 1123 29.30 -38.71 6.41
C LEU A 1123 28.65 -38.35 7.76
N ALA A 1124 27.91 -39.27 8.38
CA ALA A 1124 27.27 -39.02 9.68
C ALA A 1124 28.27 -38.77 10.84
N THR A 1125 29.50 -39.27 10.74
CA THR A 1125 30.50 -39.20 11.81
C THR A 1125 31.56 -38.11 11.63
N GLN A 1126 31.83 -37.68 10.40
CA GLN A 1126 32.92 -36.74 10.10
C GLN A 1126 32.45 -35.42 9.46
N LEU A 1127 31.19 -35.32 9.04
CA LEU A 1127 30.66 -34.11 8.43
C LEU A 1127 30.51 -33.01 9.48
N ASP A 1128 31.22 -31.92 9.26
CA ASP A 1128 31.00 -30.67 9.99
C ASP A 1128 30.08 -29.77 9.16
N THR A 1129 28.78 -29.78 9.48
CA THR A 1129 27.78 -28.99 8.76
C THR A 1129 28.01 -27.48 8.89
N THR A 1130 28.77 -27.02 9.88
CA THR A 1130 29.10 -25.59 10.06
C THR A 1130 30.05 -25.08 8.98
N ARG A 1131 30.84 -25.97 8.36
CA ARG A 1131 31.76 -25.63 7.25
C ARG A 1131 31.06 -25.38 5.92
N PHE A 1132 29.77 -25.69 5.83
CA PHE A 1132 28.90 -25.38 4.69
C PHE A 1132 28.15 -24.06 4.87
N THR A 1133 28.52 -23.26 5.87
CA THR A 1133 27.97 -21.92 6.07
C THR A 1133 28.45 -20.96 4.97
N MET A 1134 27.51 -20.19 4.41
CA MET A 1134 27.79 -19.22 3.37
C MET A 1134 27.42 -17.81 3.84
N THR A 1135 28.43 -17.04 4.27
CA THR A 1135 28.21 -15.68 4.79
C THR A 1135 28.33 -14.64 3.68
N PRO A 1136 27.29 -13.83 3.40
CA PRO A 1136 27.37 -12.79 2.40
C PRO A 1136 28.40 -11.72 2.78
N GLN A 1137 29.33 -11.40 1.87
CA GLN A 1137 30.26 -10.30 2.08
C GLN A 1137 29.49 -8.95 1.99
N SER A 1138 29.15 -8.37 3.15
CA SER A 1138 28.64 -6.99 3.22
C SER A 1138 29.77 -6.00 2.91
N LYS A 1139 29.46 -4.89 2.24
CA LYS A 1139 30.44 -3.85 1.87
C LYS A 1139 31.15 -3.27 3.11
N VAL A 1140 32.26 -3.87 3.50
CA VAL A 1140 33.37 -3.20 4.19
C VAL A 1140 34.27 -2.70 3.05
N THR A 1141 34.20 -1.46 2.57
CA THR A 1141 34.64 -0.23 3.24
C THR A 1141 33.91 1.00 2.69
N LYS A 1142 33.39 1.84 3.61
CA LYS A 1142 33.18 3.28 3.37
C LYS A 1142 34.55 3.97 3.33
N SER A 1143 35.12 4.18 2.14
CA SER A 1143 36.09 5.27 1.98
C SER A 1143 35.31 6.58 1.77
N ARG A 1144 35.58 7.56 2.64
CA ARG A 1144 35.02 8.91 2.59
C ARG A 1144 35.39 9.57 1.25
N GLY A 1145 34.38 9.85 0.42
CA GLY A 1145 34.51 10.62 -0.81
C GLY A 1145 33.15 10.92 -1.43
N THR A 1146 32.67 12.13 -1.15
CA THR A 1146 31.66 12.91 -1.90
C THR A 1146 30.70 12.17 -2.85
N GLY A 1147 29.44 12.04 -2.42
CA GLY A 1147 28.29 12.48 -3.21
C GLY A 1147 28.03 11.80 -4.55
N VAL A 1148 27.82 10.47 -4.58
CA VAL A 1148 26.91 9.82 -5.53
C VAL A 1148 26.26 8.62 -4.81
N GLN A 1149 25.06 8.79 -4.26
CA GLN A 1149 24.21 7.66 -3.87
C GLN A 1149 23.57 7.07 -5.14
N SER A 1150 24.37 6.38 -5.96
CA SER A 1150 23.82 5.46 -6.96
C SER A 1150 23.55 4.13 -6.26
N GLY A 1151 22.30 3.67 -6.35
CA GLY A 1151 21.79 2.44 -5.76
C GLY A 1151 22.56 1.21 -6.24
N GLY A 1152 23.69 0.92 -5.59
CA GLY A 1152 24.52 -0.26 -5.83
C GLY A 1152 23.91 -1.55 -5.28
N ARG A 1153 22.64 -1.83 -5.59
CA ARG A 1153 22.20 -3.19 -5.88
C ARG A 1153 22.47 -3.36 -7.36
N GLN A 1154 23.51 -4.11 -7.73
CA GLN A 1154 23.78 -4.43 -9.14
C GLN A 1154 22.46 -4.83 -9.80
N ASN A 1155 22.08 -4.07 -10.82
CA ASN A 1155 20.98 -4.41 -11.70
C ASN A 1155 21.25 -5.82 -12.26
N ARG A 1156 20.64 -6.86 -11.67
CA ARG A 1156 20.71 -8.26 -12.15
C ARG A 1156 20.22 -8.42 -13.60
N PHE A 1157 19.71 -7.36 -14.22
CA PHE A 1157 19.09 -7.30 -15.53
C PHE A 1157 19.59 -6.13 -16.40
N GLY A 1158 20.84 -5.68 -16.19
CA GLY A 1158 21.46 -4.59 -16.96
C GLY A 1158 22.89 -4.90 -17.41
N GLY A 1159 23.22 -6.17 -17.63
CA GLY A 1159 24.57 -6.59 -18.00
C GLY A 1159 24.88 -6.46 -19.50
N THR A 1160 26.14 -6.18 -19.80
CA THR A 1160 26.75 -6.47 -21.10
C THR A 1160 26.74 -7.98 -21.32
N GLU A 1161 26.59 -8.44 -22.55
CA GLU A 1161 26.74 -9.85 -22.89
C GLU A 1161 28.23 -10.19 -22.96
N HIS A 1162 28.63 -11.27 -22.30
CA HIS A 1162 30.02 -11.72 -22.24
C HIS A 1162 30.21 -13.02 -23.04
N SER A 1163 31.44 -13.28 -23.49
CA SER A 1163 31.81 -14.50 -24.22
C SER A 1163 33.21 -15.03 -23.89
N HIS A 1164 34.07 -14.20 -23.28
CA HIS A 1164 35.42 -14.58 -22.88
C HIS A 1164 35.58 -14.46 -21.37
N PHE A 1165 35.98 -15.55 -20.73
CA PHE A 1165 36.10 -15.65 -19.28
C PHE A 1165 37.46 -16.21 -18.89
N GLN A 1166 37.81 -16.08 -17.62
CA GLN A 1166 39.03 -16.63 -17.05
C GLN A 1166 38.76 -17.15 -15.64
N ILE A 1167 39.31 -18.31 -15.31
CA ILE A 1167 39.32 -18.89 -13.96
C ILE A 1167 40.70 -19.47 -13.65
N ASN A 1168 41.33 -19.07 -12.54
CA ASN A 1168 42.68 -19.54 -12.14
C ASN A 1168 43.74 -19.49 -13.26
N GLY A 1169 43.67 -18.50 -14.14
CA GLY A 1169 44.58 -18.34 -15.29
C GLY A 1169 44.26 -19.23 -16.51
N LEU A 1170 43.19 -20.02 -16.46
CA LEU A 1170 42.62 -20.73 -17.60
C LEU A 1170 41.62 -19.83 -18.32
N ASP A 1171 41.89 -19.55 -19.60
CA ASP A 1171 40.97 -18.82 -20.47
C ASP A 1171 39.84 -19.75 -20.94
N ILE A 1172 38.61 -19.29 -20.80
CA ILE A 1172 37.37 -20.01 -21.10
C ILE A 1172 36.60 -19.22 -22.16
N ASP A 1173 36.53 -19.76 -23.36
CA ASP A 1173 35.81 -19.15 -24.48
C ASP A 1173 34.47 -19.84 -24.69
N CYS A 1174 33.40 -19.06 -24.77
CA CYS A 1174 32.09 -19.56 -25.16
C CYS A 1174 31.80 -19.20 -26.63
N VAL A 1175 31.81 -20.20 -27.51
CA VAL A 1175 31.42 -20.02 -28.91
C VAL A 1175 29.90 -20.13 -29.04
N THR A 1176 29.17 -19.05 -28.70
CA THR A 1176 27.72 -19.03 -28.95
C THR A 1176 27.45 -19.02 -30.45
N THR A 1177 27.01 -20.14 -30.99
CA THR A 1177 26.56 -20.27 -32.38
C THR A 1177 25.15 -19.68 -32.56
N THR A 1178 25.04 -18.35 -32.44
CA THR A 1178 24.08 -17.56 -33.21
C THR A 1178 24.85 -17.07 -34.44
N GLY A 1179 24.66 -17.56 -35.66
CA GLY A 1179 23.52 -18.22 -36.28
C GLY A 1179 23.38 -17.69 -37.73
N GLU A 1180 23.66 -16.40 -37.96
CA GLU A 1180 23.50 -15.81 -39.30
C GLU A 1180 24.75 -15.92 -40.18
N LYS A 1181 25.96 -15.92 -39.60
CA LYS A 1181 27.21 -15.82 -40.40
C LYS A 1181 27.63 -17.13 -41.06
N ILE A 1182 27.46 -18.29 -40.40
CA ILE A 1182 27.94 -19.58 -40.92
C ILE A 1182 26.97 -20.15 -41.97
N ALA A 1183 25.65 -20.09 -41.74
CA ALA A 1183 24.65 -20.51 -42.74
C ALA A 1183 24.65 -19.61 -44.00
N THR A 1184 24.88 -18.31 -43.83
CA THR A 1184 25.07 -17.38 -44.97
C THR A 1184 26.36 -17.70 -45.73
N PHE A 1185 27.46 -17.99 -45.03
CA PHE A 1185 28.75 -18.33 -45.63
C PHE A 1185 28.74 -19.67 -46.39
N VAL A 1186 28.07 -20.69 -45.85
CA VAL A 1186 27.93 -22.02 -46.49
C VAL A 1186 27.01 -21.94 -47.73
N ARG A 1187 25.85 -21.26 -47.64
CA ARG A 1187 24.96 -21.04 -48.79
C ARG A 1187 25.63 -20.22 -49.90
N LEU A 1188 26.50 -19.26 -49.54
CA LEU A 1188 27.28 -18.49 -50.52
C LEU A 1188 28.27 -19.38 -51.29
N ARG A 1189 28.99 -20.23 -50.57
CA ARG A 1189 30.05 -21.07 -51.15
C ARG A 1189 29.50 -22.07 -52.17
N GLU A 1190 28.33 -22.64 -51.89
CA GLU A 1190 27.61 -23.52 -52.84
C GLU A 1190 27.16 -22.77 -54.10
N LYS A 1191 26.65 -21.54 -53.94
CA LYS A 1191 26.17 -20.73 -55.08
C LYS A 1191 27.31 -20.22 -55.96
N VAL A 1192 28.46 -19.91 -55.39
CA VAL A 1192 29.71 -19.60 -56.13
C VAL A 1192 30.19 -20.81 -56.93
N GLN A 1193 30.08 -22.03 -56.38
CA GLN A 1193 30.37 -23.26 -57.13
C GLN A 1193 29.40 -23.47 -58.30
N ILE A 1194 28.10 -23.25 -58.10
CA ILE A 1194 27.08 -23.32 -59.16
C ILE A 1194 27.38 -22.31 -60.27
N ALA A 1195 27.79 -21.09 -59.93
CA ALA A 1195 28.16 -20.08 -60.91
C ALA A 1195 29.43 -20.46 -61.71
N ARG A 1196 30.45 -21.06 -61.06
CA ARG A 1196 31.64 -21.59 -61.74
C ARG A 1196 31.29 -22.67 -62.76
N GLN A 1197 30.41 -23.60 -62.37
CA GLN A 1197 29.92 -24.67 -63.25
C GLN A 1197 29.11 -24.13 -64.43
N ILE A 1198 28.27 -23.10 -64.23
CA ILE A 1198 27.55 -22.43 -65.32
C ILE A 1198 28.53 -21.72 -66.27
N CYS A 1199 29.58 -21.09 -65.73
CA CYS A 1199 30.63 -20.44 -66.51
C CYS A 1199 31.41 -21.43 -67.37
N GLU A 1200 31.79 -22.59 -66.82
CA GLU A 1200 32.43 -23.69 -67.55
C GLU A 1200 31.49 -24.25 -68.63
N LYS A 1201 30.21 -24.50 -68.29
CA LYS A 1201 29.19 -25.06 -69.19
C LYS A 1201 28.90 -24.20 -70.41
N TYR A 1202 28.85 -22.88 -70.26
CA TYR A 1202 28.52 -21.95 -71.36
C TYR A 1202 29.75 -21.20 -71.91
N LYS A 1203 30.94 -21.50 -71.39
CA LYS A 1203 32.22 -20.81 -71.67
C LYS A 1203 32.22 -19.28 -71.38
N SER A 1204 31.15 -18.76 -70.79
CA SER A 1204 30.93 -17.35 -70.44
C SER A 1204 29.70 -17.18 -69.55
N LEU A 1205 29.75 -16.25 -68.57
CA LEU A 1205 28.59 -15.82 -67.77
C LEU A 1205 27.79 -14.66 -68.41
N THR A 1206 28.27 -14.09 -69.53
CA THR A 1206 27.63 -12.95 -70.19
C THR A 1206 26.56 -13.33 -71.21
N GLY A 1207 26.54 -14.59 -71.66
CA GLY A 1207 25.56 -15.08 -72.64
C GLY A 1207 24.15 -15.21 -72.06
N ASP A 1208 23.12 -14.94 -72.87
CA ASP A 1208 21.72 -14.93 -72.45
C ASP A 1208 21.26 -16.26 -71.83
N LYS A 1209 21.82 -17.38 -72.29
CA LYS A 1209 21.55 -18.72 -71.75
C LYS A 1209 22.16 -18.93 -70.35
N ALA A 1210 23.40 -18.48 -70.13
CA ALA A 1210 24.06 -18.53 -68.81
C ALA A 1210 23.34 -17.63 -67.79
N ARG A 1211 22.86 -16.45 -68.23
CA ARG A 1211 22.10 -15.51 -67.39
C ARG A 1211 20.73 -16.04 -66.99
N ALA A 1212 20.01 -16.69 -67.91
CA ALA A 1212 18.73 -17.32 -67.58
C ALA A 1212 18.92 -18.44 -66.52
N GLU A 1213 20.04 -19.17 -66.59
CA GLU A 1213 20.35 -20.28 -65.67
C GLU A 1213 20.82 -19.80 -64.29
N LEU A 1214 21.60 -18.71 -64.23
CA LEU A 1214 21.90 -17.99 -62.99
C LEU A 1214 20.61 -17.49 -62.33
N LYS A 1215 19.73 -16.84 -63.11
CA LYS A 1215 18.46 -16.29 -62.62
C LYS A 1215 17.54 -17.37 -62.04
N LYS A 1216 17.51 -18.55 -62.67
CA LYS A 1216 16.75 -19.71 -62.19
C LYS A 1216 17.30 -20.28 -60.87
N ASN A 1217 18.59 -20.12 -60.59
CA ASN A 1217 19.22 -20.50 -59.33
C ASN A 1217 19.15 -19.40 -58.24
N GLY A 1218 18.38 -18.33 -58.49
CA GLY A 1218 18.19 -17.20 -57.57
C GLY A 1218 19.30 -16.15 -57.62
N MET A 1219 20.08 -16.09 -58.70
CA MET A 1219 21.30 -15.28 -58.84
C MET A 1219 21.18 -14.30 -60.02
N GLU A 1220 21.49 -13.02 -59.83
CA GLU A 1220 21.54 -12.01 -60.90
C GLU A 1220 23.00 -11.65 -61.25
N TYR A 1221 23.34 -11.64 -62.54
CA TYR A 1221 24.66 -11.29 -63.07
C TYR A 1221 24.81 -9.78 -63.29
N PHE A 1222 25.84 -9.18 -62.71
CA PHE A 1222 26.27 -7.81 -62.98
C PHE A 1222 27.75 -7.79 -63.39
N GLY A 1223 28.03 -7.49 -64.66
CA GLY A 1223 29.41 -7.37 -65.15
C GLY A 1223 29.94 -5.95 -64.98
N MET A 1224 31.14 -5.78 -64.39
CA MET A 1224 31.88 -4.52 -64.48
C MET A 1224 32.84 -4.55 -65.68
N PRO A 1225 32.65 -3.68 -66.69
CA PRO A 1225 33.36 -3.78 -67.96
C PRO A 1225 34.87 -3.51 -67.89
N THR A 1226 35.38 -2.99 -66.77
CA THR A 1226 36.77 -2.53 -66.66
C THR A 1226 37.73 -3.48 -65.94
N VAL A 1227 37.26 -4.53 -65.26
CA VAL A 1227 38.14 -5.37 -64.41
C VAL A 1227 37.94 -6.88 -64.57
N GLY A 1228 37.12 -7.31 -65.53
CA GLY A 1228 36.78 -8.74 -65.67
C GLY A 1228 36.01 -9.32 -64.47
N LEU A 1229 35.58 -8.50 -63.51
CA LEU A 1229 34.94 -8.94 -62.28
C LEU A 1229 33.42 -9.09 -62.45
N CYS A 1230 32.90 -10.26 -62.08
CA CYS A 1230 31.47 -10.59 -62.09
C CYS A 1230 30.90 -10.44 -60.68
N VAL A 1231 29.84 -9.64 -60.54
CA VAL A 1231 29.07 -9.51 -59.31
C VAL A 1231 27.80 -10.37 -59.39
N ILE A 1232 27.63 -11.29 -58.44
CA ILE A 1232 26.40 -12.09 -58.31
C ILE A 1232 25.57 -11.53 -57.16
N ILE A 1233 24.32 -11.16 -57.44
CA ILE A 1233 23.39 -10.62 -56.43
C ILE A 1233 22.28 -11.64 -56.19
N GLN A 1234 22.10 -12.03 -54.94
CA GLN A 1234 20.93 -12.81 -54.52
C GLN A 1234 19.83 -11.88 -54.04
N LYS A 1235 18.67 -11.92 -54.70
CA LYS A 1235 17.43 -11.36 -54.14
C LYS A 1235 16.75 -12.44 -53.31
N SER A 1236 16.83 -12.29 -52.00
CA SER A 1236 15.88 -12.94 -51.09
C SER A 1236 15.28 -11.87 -50.20
N ASN A 1237 14.11 -12.15 -49.62
CA ASN A 1237 13.43 -11.25 -48.67
C ASN A 1237 14.18 -11.21 -47.30
N GLY A 1238 15.48 -10.93 -47.33
CA GLY A 1238 16.49 -10.98 -46.26
C GLY A 1238 17.77 -10.24 -46.71
N PRO A 1239 18.89 -10.32 -45.98
CA PRO A 1239 20.07 -9.48 -46.24
C PRO A 1239 20.69 -9.75 -47.62
N LEU A 1240 20.96 -8.66 -48.35
CA LEU A 1240 21.57 -8.66 -49.69
C LEU A 1240 23.05 -9.08 -49.57
N VAL A 1241 23.48 -10.09 -50.34
CA VAL A 1241 24.87 -10.53 -50.37
C VAL A 1241 25.47 -10.38 -51.78
N VAL A 1242 26.70 -9.87 -51.82
CA VAL A 1242 27.43 -9.47 -53.03
C VAL A 1242 28.81 -10.14 -53.01
N ASP A 1243 29.17 -10.85 -54.08
CA ASP A 1243 30.52 -11.44 -54.24
C ASP A 1243 31.09 -11.13 -55.64
N ILE A 1244 32.42 -11.08 -55.77
CA ILE A 1244 33.13 -10.63 -56.97
C ILE A 1244 34.06 -11.73 -57.52
N MET A 1245 33.71 -12.33 -58.66
CA MET A 1245 34.49 -13.40 -59.32
C MET A 1245 35.36 -12.90 -60.47
N ASN A 1246 36.62 -13.36 -60.59
CA ASN A 1246 37.53 -13.09 -61.71
C ASN A 1246 37.62 -14.34 -62.64
N PRO A 1247 37.24 -14.30 -63.93
CA PRO A 1247 37.06 -15.46 -64.81
C PRO A 1247 38.32 -15.93 -65.55
N VAL A 1248 39.52 -15.67 -65.04
CA VAL A 1248 40.75 -16.21 -65.64
C VAL A 1248 41.19 -17.43 -64.80
N TRP A 1249 40.90 -18.64 -65.32
CA TRP A 1249 41.41 -20.03 -65.04
C TRP A 1249 40.26 -21.05 -64.79
N ASP A 1250 40.06 -22.21 -65.43
CA ASP A 1250 40.47 -22.82 -66.71
C ASP A 1250 39.70 -24.18 -66.86
N MET A 1251 38.94 -24.36 -67.96
CA MET A 1251 38.58 -25.59 -68.72
C MET A 1251 38.01 -26.92 -68.12
N ASN A 1252 36.82 -27.33 -68.64
CA ASN A 1252 36.34 -28.68 -69.10
C ASN A 1252 35.24 -29.52 -68.33
N ASP A 1253 34.07 -29.63 -68.99
CA ASP A 1253 33.20 -30.80 -69.31
C ASP A 1253 32.32 -31.63 -68.31
N GLU A 1254 30.98 -31.52 -68.51
CA GLU A 1254 29.91 -32.57 -68.68
C GLU A 1254 29.64 -33.64 -67.56
N THR A 1255 28.45 -34.08 -67.09
CA THR A 1255 26.99 -34.06 -67.45
C THR A 1255 26.14 -34.75 -66.30
N LYS A 1256 25.00 -34.19 -65.81
CA LYS A 1256 23.54 -34.53 -66.01
C LYS A 1256 22.88 -35.73 -65.23
N GLU A 1257 21.84 -35.49 -64.40
CA GLU A 1257 20.35 -35.71 -64.58
C GLU A 1257 19.86 -37.15 -64.19
N ASN A 1258 18.73 -37.46 -63.52
CA ASN A 1258 17.39 -36.89 -63.23
C ASN A 1258 16.84 -37.50 -61.91
N SER A 1259 16.30 -36.74 -60.93
CA SER A 1259 14.88 -36.38 -60.69
C SER A 1259 13.87 -37.56 -60.75
N GLN A 1260 12.96 -37.78 -59.79
CA GLN A 1260 12.34 -36.87 -58.80
C GLN A 1260 13.06 -36.71 -57.47
#